data_AF-A0A962TK90-F1
#
_entry.id   AF-A0A962TK90-F1
#
_cell.length_a   1.000
_cell.length_b   1.000
_cell.length_c   1.000
_cell.angle_alpha   90.00
_cell.angle_beta   90.00
_cell.angle_gamma   90.00
#
_symmetry.space_group_name_H-M   'P 1'
#
loop_
_entity.id
_entity.type
_entity.pdbx_description
1 polymer ?
#
loop_
_entity_poly.entity_id
_entity_poly.type
_entity_poly.pdbx_seq_one_letter_code
_entity_poly.pdbx_strand_id
1 'polypeptide(L)'
;MPPKKKNPNAGQPIAIDSHKHMTATRANIPTEELRDFVAEDEAAPKTMRYPRNPDLDPQLVWKGKDEQDSQDLAVPMVPIYIQEKIHPQAIIEDVRASAKQGQAGTLDLFADFNGIEFDQLIEFYQHNQHWQNRMILGDSLLVMISLAEKEGLKGQVQMIYLDPPYGIKFGSNWQVSTRKRDVKDGKAEDATRQPEQIKAFRDTWKLGIHSYLAYLRDRLQVARELLTESGSIFVQIGDENVHLVRCLLDEVFGCENFMSLIFVSKTSGFGDTVSLASVGDFILWYAKSKETCKYRQLYFQKSYNSEFAKEYRFIESEDGAARRLVSKDEKDSDNLPEGWKRYRPSATTSQGRTSSGSFDFEFQGYIFRLSGDQHWKTSMDGLLRLGLANRLISRDKSISYKRFLEDFPVVPITNNWTDLRWGFDASEKRYVVETNTGVVERCLLMTTDPGDLVLDPTCGSGTTAYVAEQWGRRWITCDTSRVALALARTRLMAARYPYYYLADTEDGSKKQAEMTGKLPLAEVKPTGDIRKGFVYKTVPHVTLKAIANNSEIDDIHARWQEKLESLRIELNALLKQAWQEWEVPREAGQEWPAQAGELLAQWWEHRRQRQREIDDSIARNADTETLYDQPYEDKKRVRVTGPFTVESLSPHRVLSTDEERPASETTAKTESASGQFETMILDNLRKAGVQNTIKNERLKFDALEPFAGVWIHAAGEYTEKDGAVKRVAVSLGPEHGTVGPVQVKEAAKEAVQGIGFDLLIVCGFAFDPHVSEEAKRYGKLTVLPAKMNPDLAMGEELLKKTGSGNLFMIFGEPDIQPVDPKTGLIKPGADGKIQIELMGLDIYDPTTGQIRSNSTADIACWFIDTNYNGESFFVRHAYFTGGDKPYEKLQRALKAEVDEAAWAELYSTKSRPFDRPDTGKIAVKVINHYGDEVLKVFGVA
;
A
#
# COMPACT_ATOMS: atom_id res chain seq x y z
N MET A 1 -34.52 2.37 31.83
CA MET A 1 -33.82 2.12 30.55
C MET A 1 -34.86 1.76 29.51
N PRO A 2 -34.99 2.51 28.39
CA PRO A 2 -35.86 2.06 27.31
C PRO A 2 -35.28 0.78 26.69
N PRO A 3 -36.12 -0.15 26.24
CA PRO A 3 -35.66 -1.41 25.66
C PRO A 3 -34.88 -1.11 24.36
N LYS A 4 -33.66 -1.67 24.24
CA LYS A 4 -32.88 -1.65 23.00
C LYS A 4 -33.77 -2.14 21.86
N LYS A 5 -34.05 -1.26 20.88
CA LYS A 5 -34.70 -1.66 19.62
C LYS A 5 -33.91 -2.83 19.03
N LYS A 6 -34.53 -4.00 18.92
CA LYS A 6 -33.95 -5.14 18.20
C LYS A 6 -33.72 -4.72 16.75
N ASN A 7 -32.51 -4.96 16.27
CA ASN A 7 -32.08 -4.63 14.92
C ASN A 7 -32.93 -5.46 13.92
N PRO A 8 -33.66 -4.85 12.97
CA PRO A 8 -34.56 -5.55 12.05
C PRO A 8 -33.85 -6.52 11.09
N ASN A 9 -32.51 -6.51 11.05
CA ASN A 9 -31.68 -7.41 10.23
C ASN A 9 -31.14 -8.64 10.98
N ALA A 10 -31.70 -8.99 12.15
CA ALA A 10 -31.29 -10.20 12.87
C ALA A 10 -31.69 -11.47 12.09
N GLY A 11 -30.83 -11.92 11.16
CA GLY A 11 -31.00 -13.17 10.42
C GLY A 11 -30.44 -13.22 9.00
N GLN A 12 -30.04 -12.09 8.39
CA GLN A 12 -29.38 -12.09 7.07
C GLN A 12 -27.85 -12.12 7.23
N PRO A 13 -27.14 -13.00 6.49
CA PRO A 13 -25.68 -13.01 6.52
C PRO A 13 -25.11 -11.72 5.92
N ILE A 14 -24.14 -11.12 6.60
CA ILE A 14 -23.30 -10.02 6.14
C ILE A 14 -22.61 -10.46 4.86
N ALA A 15 -22.87 -9.73 3.78
CA ALA A 15 -22.21 -9.95 2.51
C ALA A 15 -20.70 -9.68 2.67
N ILE A 16 -19.88 -10.64 2.21
CA ILE A 16 -18.44 -10.43 2.01
C ILE A 16 -18.28 -9.94 0.58
N ASP A 17 -17.55 -8.86 0.39
CA ASP A 17 -17.37 -8.24 -0.92
C ASP A 17 -15.91 -7.82 -1.12
N SER A 18 -15.55 -7.55 -2.36
CA SER A 18 -14.25 -7.01 -2.76
C SER A 18 -14.44 -6.00 -3.90
N HIS A 19 -13.55 -5.01 -4.01
CA HIS A 19 -13.62 -4.09 -5.12
C HIS A 19 -13.17 -4.78 -6.41
N LYS A 20 -13.97 -4.64 -7.46
CA LYS A 20 -13.65 -5.18 -8.78
C LYS A 20 -13.37 -4.05 -9.75
N HIS A 21 -12.26 -4.15 -10.47
CA HIS A 21 -11.84 -3.17 -11.48
C HIS A 21 -12.28 -3.63 -12.88
N MET A 22 -13.60 -3.70 -13.10
CA MET A 22 -14.26 -4.34 -14.26
C MET A 22 -13.71 -3.93 -15.62
N THR A 23 -13.35 -2.66 -15.78
CA THR A 23 -12.89 -2.09 -17.05
C THR A 23 -11.36 -2.00 -17.14
N ALA A 24 -10.63 -2.45 -16.11
CA ALA A 24 -9.18 -2.44 -16.10
C ALA A 24 -8.61 -3.79 -16.57
N THR A 25 -7.57 -3.73 -17.38
CA THR A 25 -6.84 -4.89 -17.88
C THR A 25 -5.34 -4.72 -17.64
N ARG A 26 -4.59 -5.83 -17.74
CA ARG A 26 -3.13 -5.88 -17.72
C ARG A 26 -2.63 -6.91 -18.73
N ALA A 27 -1.36 -6.82 -19.12
CA ALA A 27 -0.76 -7.82 -20.00
C ALA A 27 -0.85 -9.24 -19.40
N ASN A 28 -1.09 -10.23 -20.27
CA ASN A 28 -0.93 -11.64 -19.94
C ASN A 28 0.57 -11.94 -19.83
N ILE A 29 1.02 -12.39 -18.66
CA ILE A 29 2.43 -12.70 -18.36
C ILE A 29 2.55 -14.18 -17.99
N PRO A 30 3.72 -14.81 -18.22
CA PRO A 30 3.90 -16.22 -17.92
C PRO A 30 3.76 -16.52 -16.44
N THR A 31 3.29 -17.72 -16.12
CA THR A 31 3.42 -18.33 -14.80
C THR A 31 4.78 -19.00 -14.69
N GLU A 32 5.22 -19.35 -13.48
CA GLU A 32 6.48 -20.10 -13.33
C GLU A 32 6.41 -21.44 -14.07
N GLU A 33 5.25 -22.11 -14.07
CA GLU A 33 5.02 -23.36 -14.79
C GLU A 33 5.18 -23.25 -16.30
N LEU A 34 4.88 -22.07 -16.86
CA LEU A 34 4.91 -21.80 -18.30
C LEU A 34 6.14 -20.97 -18.71
N ARG A 35 7.17 -20.94 -17.87
CA ARG A 35 8.39 -20.18 -18.09
C ARG A 35 9.11 -20.54 -19.40
N ASP A 36 9.09 -21.81 -19.79
CA ASP A 36 9.76 -22.31 -21.00
C ASP A 36 9.29 -21.60 -22.28
N PHE A 37 8.05 -21.09 -22.32
CA PHE A 37 7.52 -20.35 -23.46
C PHE A 37 8.20 -19.00 -23.69
N VAL A 38 8.90 -18.46 -22.69
CA VAL A 38 9.65 -17.20 -22.77
C VAL A 38 11.15 -17.40 -22.51
N ALA A 39 11.65 -18.64 -22.62
CA ALA A 39 13.05 -18.97 -22.33
C ALA A 39 14.05 -18.19 -23.21
N GLU A 40 13.69 -17.89 -24.47
CA GLU A 40 14.53 -17.07 -25.36
C GLU A 40 14.64 -15.61 -24.88
N ASP A 41 13.50 -15.03 -24.47
CA ASP A 41 13.42 -13.69 -23.92
C ASP A 41 14.18 -13.56 -22.58
N GLU A 42 14.23 -14.64 -21.80
CA GLU A 42 15.03 -14.74 -20.59
C GLU A 42 16.53 -14.93 -20.88
N ALA A 43 16.88 -15.76 -21.86
CA ALA A 43 18.26 -16.04 -22.23
C ALA A 43 18.94 -14.81 -22.87
N ALA A 44 18.19 -13.97 -23.59
CA ALA A 44 18.71 -12.79 -24.27
C ALA A 44 17.74 -11.59 -24.12
N PRO A 45 17.62 -11.01 -22.90
CA PRO A 45 16.69 -9.93 -22.67
C PRO A 45 17.11 -8.70 -23.48
N LYS A 46 16.16 -8.13 -24.21
CA LYS A 46 16.35 -6.83 -24.88
C LYS A 46 16.73 -5.78 -23.84
N THR A 47 17.61 -4.85 -24.19
CA THR A 47 18.07 -3.78 -23.29
C THR A 47 17.41 -2.46 -23.65
N MET A 48 16.76 -1.82 -22.68
CA MET A 48 16.26 -0.46 -22.84
C MET A 48 17.37 0.54 -22.50
N ARG A 49 17.49 1.60 -23.29
CA ARG A 49 18.48 2.66 -23.10
C ARG A 49 17.80 3.99 -22.83
N TYR A 50 18.19 4.63 -21.72
CA TYR A 50 17.75 5.98 -21.37
C TYR A 50 18.91 6.95 -21.52
N PRO A 51 18.82 7.93 -22.44
CA PRO A 51 19.86 8.93 -22.62
C PRO A 51 20.12 9.71 -21.34
N ARG A 52 21.40 9.94 -21.03
CA ARG A 52 21.82 10.86 -19.98
C ARG A 52 22.00 12.23 -20.59
N ASN A 53 21.51 13.27 -19.93
CA ASN A 53 21.66 14.65 -20.39
C ASN A 53 22.65 15.40 -19.48
N PRO A 54 23.93 15.55 -19.89
CA PRO A 54 24.92 16.30 -19.13
C PRO A 54 24.74 17.83 -19.25
N ASP A 55 23.88 18.32 -20.15
CA ASP A 55 23.68 19.75 -20.41
C ASP A 55 22.66 20.41 -19.47
N LEU A 56 22.06 19.67 -18.53
CA LEU A 56 21.11 20.24 -17.55
C LEU A 56 21.88 21.12 -16.54
N ASP A 57 21.37 22.31 -16.23
CA ASP A 57 21.95 23.22 -15.22
C ASP A 57 20.88 23.65 -14.19
N PRO A 58 21.08 23.44 -12.87
CA PRO A 58 22.23 22.81 -12.19
C PRO A 58 22.06 21.30 -11.89
N GLN A 59 23.17 20.57 -11.87
CA GLN A 59 23.25 19.14 -11.51
C GLN A 59 24.17 18.86 -10.32
N LEU A 60 23.87 17.79 -9.57
CA LEU A 60 24.80 17.25 -8.56
C LEU A 60 25.95 16.50 -9.24
N VAL A 61 27.16 16.61 -8.68
CA VAL A 61 28.34 15.82 -9.08
C VAL A 61 28.72 14.87 -7.95
N TRP A 62 28.94 13.60 -8.28
CA TRP A 62 29.45 12.59 -7.36
C TRP A 62 30.45 11.67 -8.06
N LYS A 63 31.24 10.94 -7.27
CA LYS A 63 32.24 10.02 -7.79
C LYS A 63 31.58 8.93 -8.66
N GLY A 64 32.00 8.83 -9.92
CA GLY A 64 31.45 7.86 -10.88
C GLY A 64 30.34 8.42 -11.78
N LYS A 65 29.83 9.64 -11.53
CA LYS A 65 28.72 10.22 -12.31
C LYS A 65 29.14 10.51 -13.75
N ASP A 66 30.29 11.15 -13.96
CA ASP A 66 30.74 11.54 -15.31
C ASP A 66 30.96 10.31 -16.20
N GLU A 67 31.51 9.22 -15.62
CA GLU A 67 31.64 7.95 -16.32
C GLU A 67 30.27 7.33 -16.64
N GLN A 68 29.31 7.40 -15.72
CA GLN A 68 27.93 6.96 -15.97
C GLN A 68 27.21 7.80 -17.02
N ASP A 69 27.44 9.11 -17.06
CA ASP A 69 26.81 10.04 -18.00
C ASP A 69 27.43 10.01 -19.40
N SER A 70 28.59 9.35 -19.54
CA SER A 70 29.19 9.09 -20.85
C SER A 70 28.41 8.08 -21.70
N GLN A 71 27.46 7.36 -21.10
CA GLN A 71 26.64 6.34 -21.77
C GLN A 71 25.18 6.42 -21.33
N ASP A 72 24.28 5.89 -22.16
CA ASP A 72 22.89 5.71 -21.77
C ASP A 72 22.78 4.77 -20.57
N LEU A 73 21.79 5.01 -19.69
CA LEU A 73 21.38 4.03 -18.70
C LEU A 73 20.78 2.83 -19.44
N ALA A 74 21.53 1.73 -19.48
CA ALA A 74 21.17 0.48 -20.13
C ALA A 74 20.63 -0.52 -19.11
N VAL A 75 19.39 -0.97 -19.26
CA VAL A 75 18.79 -1.93 -18.33
C VAL A 75 18.06 -3.05 -19.09
N PRO A 76 18.28 -4.32 -18.73
CA PRO A 76 17.61 -5.43 -19.38
C PRO A 76 16.12 -5.51 -19.04
N MET A 77 15.30 -5.77 -20.05
CA MET A 77 13.86 -6.02 -19.92
C MET A 77 13.63 -7.52 -19.71
N VAL A 78 13.56 -7.93 -18.45
CA VAL A 78 13.40 -9.35 -18.08
C VAL A 78 11.93 -9.74 -17.91
N PRO A 79 11.52 -10.99 -18.21
CA PRO A 79 10.17 -11.45 -17.91
C PRO A 79 9.87 -11.45 -16.40
N ILE A 80 8.60 -11.20 -16.05
CA ILE A 80 8.05 -11.35 -14.69
C ILE A 80 7.13 -12.57 -14.72
N TYR A 81 7.23 -13.43 -13.70
CA TYR A 81 6.51 -14.69 -13.62
C TYR A 81 5.53 -14.73 -12.46
N ILE A 82 4.30 -15.15 -12.72
CA ILE A 82 3.28 -15.38 -11.69
C ILE A 82 3.62 -16.66 -10.92
N GLN A 83 3.82 -16.53 -9.62
CA GLN A 83 4.09 -17.64 -8.70
C GLN A 83 2.82 -18.14 -8.01
N GLU A 84 1.87 -17.22 -7.75
CA GLU A 84 0.66 -17.50 -6.97
C GLU A 84 -0.48 -16.58 -7.42
N LYS A 85 -1.70 -17.15 -7.46
CA LYS A 85 -2.95 -16.41 -7.59
C LYS A 85 -3.75 -16.53 -6.29
N ILE A 86 -4.12 -15.40 -5.69
CA ILE A 86 -4.76 -15.33 -4.38
C ILE A 86 -6.09 -14.58 -4.48
N HIS A 87 -7.17 -15.22 -4.00
CA HIS A 87 -8.50 -14.62 -3.92
C HIS A 87 -9.03 -14.63 -2.48
N PRO A 88 -8.76 -13.57 -1.68
CA PRO A 88 -9.10 -13.55 -0.26
C PRO A 88 -10.58 -13.79 0.03
N GLN A 89 -11.49 -13.24 -0.78
CA GLN A 89 -12.92 -13.49 -0.65
C GLN A 89 -13.28 -14.98 -0.80
N ALA A 90 -12.61 -15.71 -1.70
CA ALA A 90 -12.92 -17.12 -1.94
C ALA A 90 -12.45 -17.99 -0.76
N ILE A 91 -11.28 -17.65 -0.19
CA ILE A 91 -10.76 -18.29 1.03
C ILE A 91 -11.72 -18.12 2.21
N ILE A 92 -12.27 -16.91 2.41
CA ILE A 92 -13.23 -16.68 3.51
C ILE A 92 -14.58 -17.35 3.23
N GLU A 93 -15.06 -17.31 1.99
CA GLU A 93 -16.31 -17.98 1.62
C GLU A 93 -16.22 -19.50 1.78
N ASP A 94 -15.06 -20.10 1.50
CA ASP A 94 -14.78 -21.52 1.77
C ASP A 94 -14.85 -21.85 3.27
N VAL A 95 -14.26 -21.01 4.13
CA VAL A 95 -14.35 -21.14 5.59
C VAL A 95 -15.81 -21.02 6.06
N ARG A 96 -16.56 -20.07 5.49
CA ARG A 96 -18.00 -19.87 5.79
C ARG A 96 -18.86 -21.05 5.31
N ALA A 97 -18.56 -21.63 4.15
CA ALA A 97 -19.27 -22.77 3.59
C ALA A 97 -19.00 -24.04 4.41
N SER A 98 -17.76 -24.25 4.85
CA SER A 98 -17.38 -25.38 5.71
C SER A 98 -18.14 -25.40 7.04
N ALA A 99 -18.48 -24.22 7.58
CA ALA A 99 -19.30 -24.08 8.78
C ALA A 99 -20.80 -24.46 8.57
N LYS A 100 -21.30 -24.39 7.34
CA LYS A 100 -22.68 -24.75 6.97
C LYS A 100 -22.65 -26.06 6.20
N GLN A 101 -22.72 -27.20 6.90
CA GLN A 101 -22.73 -28.56 6.32
C GLN A 101 -23.69 -28.74 5.11
N GLY A 102 -23.27 -28.37 3.88
CA GLY A 102 -23.97 -28.78 2.66
C GLY A 102 -24.27 -27.75 1.56
N GLN A 103 -23.43 -26.75 1.27
CA GLN A 103 -23.49 -26.06 -0.04
C GLN A 103 -22.11 -25.84 -0.64
N ALA A 104 -21.72 -26.70 -1.59
CA ALA A 104 -20.58 -26.50 -2.47
C ALA A 104 -20.90 -25.39 -3.49
N GLY A 105 -20.59 -24.16 -3.14
CA GLY A 105 -20.66 -22.99 -4.03
C GLY A 105 -19.29 -22.42 -4.43
N THR A 106 -18.20 -23.06 -4.00
CA THR A 106 -16.82 -22.55 -4.11
C THR A 106 -16.16 -22.73 -5.47
N LEU A 107 -16.72 -23.58 -6.36
CA LEU A 107 -16.11 -23.91 -7.66
C LEU A 107 -16.12 -22.74 -8.66
N ASP A 108 -17.13 -21.86 -8.60
CA ASP A 108 -17.33 -20.82 -9.62
C ASP A 108 -16.42 -19.58 -9.40
N LEU A 109 -15.98 -19.34 -8.16
CA LEU A 109 -15.14 -18.19 -7.83
C LEU A 109 -13.70 -18.30 -8.31
N PHE A 110 -13.22 -19.50 -8.69
CA PHE A 110 -11.86 -19.72 -9.20
C PHE A 110 -11.83 -20.03 -10.71
N ALA A 111 -12.99 -20.18 -11.36
CA ALA A 111 -13.09 -20.79 -12.68
C ALA A 111 -12.84 -19.84 -13.86
N ASP A 112 -12.99 -18.52 -13.70
CA ASP A 112 -12.90 -17.60 -14.85
C ASP A 112 -12.38 -16.21 -14.48
N PHE A 113 -11.04 -16.06 -14.47
CA PHE A 113 -10.38 -14.80 -14.07
C PHE A 113 -9.71 -14.02 -15.17
N ASN A 114 -9.35 -14.66 -16.28
CA ASN A 114 -8.40 -14.02 -17.18
C ASN A 114 -9.12 -13.23 -18.27
N GLY A 115 -10.36 -13.56 -18.63
CA GLY A 115 -11.09 -12.89 -19.72
C GLY A 115 -10.42 -13.04 -21.09
N ILE A 116 -9.64 -14.11 -21.26
CA ILE A 116 -8.89 -14.46 -22.47
C ILE A 116 -9.28 -15.87 -22.92
N GLU A 117 -9.30 -16.07 -24.23
CA GLU A 117 -9.63 -17.35 -24.86
C GLU A 117 -8.48 -18.36 -24.68
N PHE A 118 -8.77 -19.66 -24.85
CA PHE A 118 -7.81 -20.74 -24.59
C PHE A 118 -6.52 -20.63 -25.43
N ASP A 119 -6.63 -20.21 -26.69
CA ASP A 119 -5.49 -20.02 -27.60
C ASP A 119 -4.59 -18.84 -27.20
N GLN A 120 -5.13 -17.85 -26.49
CA GLN A 120 -4.42 -16.65 -26.03
C GLN A 120 -3.62 -16.88 -24.74
N LEU A 121 -3.83 -18.01 -24.04
CA LEU A 121 -3.23 -18.30 -22.73
C LEU A 121 -1.71 -18.36 -22.76
N ILE A 122 -1.13 -18.80 -23.89
CA ILE A 122 0.32 -18.98 -24.08
C ILE A 122 0.97 -17.87 -24.93
N GLU A 123 0.18 -16.95 -25.49
CA GLU A 123 0.66 -15.81 -26.27
C GLU A 123 0.99 -14.62 -25.34
N PHE A 124 2.03 -14.79 -24.53
CA PHE A 124 2.43 -13.81 -23.51
C PHE A 124 2.80 -12.44 -24.10
N TYR A 125 2.41 -11.39 -23.38
CA TYR A 125 2.57 -9.97 -23.75
C TYR A 125 1.81 -9.52 -25.01
N GLN A 126 1.03 -10.38 -25.65
CA GLN A 126 0.23 -10.04 -26.85
C GLN A 126 -1.22 -9.72 -26.51
N HIS A 127 -1.74 -10.33 -25.43
CA HIS A 127 -3.13 -10.17 -24.99
C HIS A 127 -3.22 -9.56 -23.60
N ASN A 128 -4.39 -8.97 -23.33
CA ASN A 128 -4.72 -8.37 -22.06
C ASN A 128 -5.71 -9.25 -21.30
N GLN A 129 -5.42 -9.48 -20.03
CA GLN A 129 -6.32 -10.14 -19.08
C GLN A 129 -6.93 -9.14 -18.10
N HIS A 130 -7.96 -9.54 -17.36
CA HIS A 130 -8.54 -8.70 -16.31
C HIS A 130 -7.51 -8.30 -15.25
N TRP A 131 -7.66 -7.08 -14.73
CA TRP A 131 -6.74 -6.55 -13.73
C TRP A 131 -6.76 -7.37 -12.43
N GLN A 132 -5.57 -7.72 -11.96
CA GLN A 132 -5.31 -8.27 -10.63
C GLN A 132 -4.17 -7.46 -10.02
N ASN A 133 -4.28 -7.10 -8.74
CA ASN A 133 -3.23 -6.37 -8.05
C ASN A 133 -1.97 -7.23 -7.90
N ARG A 134 -0.80 -6.62 -7.69
CA ARG A 134 0.49 -7.30 -7.90
C ARG A 134 1.49 -7.05 -6.78
N MET A 135 2.08 -8.14 -6.33
CA MET A 135 3.20 -8.15 -5.41
C MET A 135 4.39 -8.85 -6.06
N ILE A 136 5.49 -8.15 -6.29
CA ILE A 136 6.59 -8.64 -7.14
C ILE A 136 7.89 -8.75 -6.33
N LEU A 137 8.50 -9.93 -6.31
CA LEU A 137 9.83 -10.18 -5.78
C LEU A 137 10.89 -9.86 -6.84
N GLY A 138 11.74 -8.88 -6.58
CA GLY A 138 12.81 -8.52 -7.50
C GLY A 138 13.42 -7.15 -7.28
N ASP A 139 14.50 -6.86 -8.00
CA ASP A 139 15.08 -5.52 -8.02
C ASP A 139 14.12 -4.52 -8.69
N SER A 140 13.82 -3.43 -7.98
CA SER A 140 12.80 -2.48 -8.44
C SER A 140 13.15 -1.76 -9.74
N LEU A 141 14.42 -1.61 -10.10
CA LEU A 141 14.78 -1.02 -11.39
C LEU A 141 14.39 -1.95 -12.54
N LEU A 142 14.69 -3.25 -12.41
CA LEU A 142 14.33 -4.27 -13.39
C LEU A 142 12.82 -4.45 -13.49
N VAL A 143 12.14 -4.53 -12.34
CA VAL A 143 10.67 -4.62 -12.28
C VAL A 143 10.05 -3.43 -13.01
N MET A 144 10.43 -2.20 -12.66
CA MET A 144 9.85 -1.00 -13.27
C MET A 144 10.08 -0.91 -14.78
N ILE A 145 11.23 -1.37 -15.28
CA ILE A 145 11.50 -1.37 -16.72
C ILE A 145 10.70 -2.44 -17.45
N SER A 146 10.56 -3.63 -16.88
CA SER A 146 9.69 -4.66 -17.45
C SER A 146 8.22 -4.22 -17.46
N LEU A 147 7.75 -3.57 -16.39
CA LEU A 147 6.42 -2.96 -16.34
C LEU A 147 6.25 -1.88 -17.43
N ALA A 148 7.25 -1.02 -17.62
CA ALA A 148 7.20 0.06 -18.60
C ALA A 148 7.18 -0.46 -20.04
N GLU A 149 8.10 -1.36 -20.38
CA GLU A 149 8.37 -1.75 -21.78
C GLU A 149 7.67 -3.03 -22.21
N LYS A 150 7.75 -4.11 -21.41
CA LYS A 150 7.14 -5.40 -21.75
C LYS A 150 5.63 -5.39 -21.53
N GLU A 151 5.17 -4.68 -20.50
CA GLU A 151 3.75 -4.62 -20.14
C GLU A 151 3.05 -3.32 -20.54
N GLY A 152 3.78 -2.38 -21.16
CA GLY A 152 3.22 -1.16 -21.73
C GLY A 152 2.67 -0.16 -20.71
N LEU A 153 3.15 -0.17 -19.46
CA LEU A 153 2.64 0.70 -18.39
C LEU A 153 3.22 2.12 -18.36
N LYS A 154 4.01 2.51 -19.38
CA LYS A 154 4.44 3.91 -19.55
C LYS A 154 3.24 4.84 -19.56
N GLY A 155 3.32 5.93 -18.80
CA GLY A 155 2.25 6.92 -18.75
C GLY A 155 0.98 6.46 -18.03
N GLN A 156 0.96 5.33 -17.32
CA GLN A 156 -0.27 4.76 -16.73
C GLN A 156 -0.35 4.82 -15.20
N VAL A 157 0.76 5.06 -14.51
CA VAL A 157 0.81 5.12 -13.04
C VAL A 157 0.42 6.52 -12.58
N GLN A 158 -0.59 6.65 -11.71
CA GLN A 158 -1.02 7.95 -11.21
C GLN A 158 -0.16 8.42 -10.03
N MET A 159 0.25 7.49 -9.17
CA MET A 159 1.05 7.81 -7.99
C MET A 159 2.15 6.79 -7.77
N ILE A 160 3.36 7.29 -7.52
CA ILE A 160 4.47 6.50 -7.01
C ILE A 160 4.77 6.94 -5.57
N TYR A 161 4.84 5.99 -4.65
CA TYR A 161 5.33 6.23 -3.29
C TYR A 161 6.63 5.46 -3.10
N LEU A 162 7.70 6.18 -2.77
CA LEU A 162 9.04 5.64 -2.61
C LEU A 162 9.53 5.95 -1.19
N ASP A 163 9.80 4.92 -0.41
CA ASP A 163 10.40 5.01 0.93
C ASP A 163 11.75 4.30 0.91
N PRO A 164 12.77 4.88 0.25
CA PRO A 164 14.07 4.25 0.12
C PRO A 164 14.79 4.18 1.48
N PRO A 165 15.86 3.38 1.63
CA PRO A 165 16.71 3.44 2.81
C PRO A 165 17.29 4.86 3.04
N TYR A 166 17.28 5.38 4.28
CA TYR A 166 17.57 6.82 4.59
C TYR A 166 19.04 7.19 4.72
N GLY A 167 19.97 6.24 4.66
CA GLY A 167 21.39 6.55 4.85
C GLY A 167 22.33 5.38 4.58
N ILE A 168 23.62 5.73 4.57
CA ILE A 168 24.77 4.90 4.15
C ILE A 168 25.33 4.04 5.27
N LYS A 169 25.08 4.43 6.53
CA LYS A 169 25.63 3.75 7.69
C LYS A 169 24.85 2.48 7.97
N PHE A 170 25.50 1.37 7.62
CA PHE A 170 25.02 0.01 7.85
C PHE A 170 24.91 -0.27 9.35
N GLY A 171 23.70 -0.15 9.88
CA GLY A 171 23.31 -0.60 11.22
C GLY A 171 22.02 -1.42 11.14
N SER A 172 22.17 -2.74 10.96
CA SER A 172 21.40 -3.80 11.64
C SER A 172 19.89 -3.66 11.93
N ASN A 173 19.07 -3.03 11.10
CA ASN A 173 17.61 -2.95 11.35
C ASN A 173 16.80 -3.90 10.45
N TRP A 174 17.41 -5.01 10.04
CA TRP A 174 16.79 -5.97 9.14
C TRP A 174 16.03 -7.03 9.90
N GLN A 175 14.72 -7.11 9.65
CA GLN A 175 13.92 -8.21 10.16
C GLN A 175 14.26 -9.48 9.37
N VAL A 176 15.14 -10.31 9.93
CA VAL A 176 15.55 -11.59 9.35
C VAL A 176 14.48 -12.68 9.44
N SER A 177 13.44 -12.47 10.26
CA SER A 177 12.36 -13.43 10.47
C SER A 177 11.04 -12.74 10.79
N THR A 178 9.92 -13.32 10.36
CA THR A 178 8.58 -12.81 10.68
C THR A 178 8.27 -12.80 12.18
N ARG A 179 8.97 -13.62 12.99
CA ARG A 179 8.74 -13.76 14.45
C ARG A 179 9.45 -12.73 15.33
N LYS A 180 10.57 -12.15 14.86
CA LYS A 180 11.44 -11.32 15.70
C LYS A 180 11.52 -9.91 15.13
N ARG A 181 10.93 -8.96 15.86
CA ARG A 181 10.90 -7.53 15.49
C ARG A 181 12.05 -6.73 16.09
N ASP A 182 12.65 -7.17 17.20
CA ASP A 182 13.77 -6.47 17.83
C ASP A 182 15.09 -6.88 17.19
N VAL A 183 15.65 -6.00 16.36
CA VAL A 183 16.96 -6.16 15.73
C VAL A 183 17.93 -5.21 16.43
N LYS A 184 19.11 -5.69 16.87
CA LYS A 184 20.13 -4.89 17.56
C LYS A 184 21.45 -4.92 16.80
N ASP A 185 22.16 -3.80 16.87
CA ASP A 185 23.42 -3.63 16.13
C ASP A 185 24.55 -4.58 16.56
N GLY A 186 25.25 -5.10 15.55
CA GLY A 186 26.47 -5.91 15.71
C GLY A 186 26.32 -7.43 15.94
N LYS A 187 25.13 -8.02 15.94
CA LYS A 187 24.97 -9.48 16.09
C LYS A 187 24.94 -10.21 14.73
N ALA A 188 25.83 -11.19 14.54
CA ALA A 188 25.89 -12.01 13.32
C ALA A 188 24.59 -12.78 13.02
N GLU A 189 23.77 -13.05 14.06
CA GLU A 189 22.47 -13.71 13.93
C GLU A 189 21.39 -12.83 13.26
N ASP A 190 21.61 -11.51 13.23
CA ASP A 190 20.67 -10.49 12.72
C ASP A 190 21.10 -9.96 11.32
N ALA A 191 22.12 -10.57 10.68
CA ALA A 191 22.53 -10.26 9.31
C ALA A 191 21.56 -10.89 8.28
N THR A 192 21.18 -10.14 7.24
CA THR A 192 20.34 -10.65 6.15
C THR A 192 21.02 -11.83 5.45
N ARG A 193 20.22 -12.84 5.06
CA ARG A 193 20.66 -14.11 4.43
C ARG A 193 20.24 -14.20 2.95
N GLN A 194 19.83 -13.10 2.33
CA GLN A 194 19.25 -13.08 0.98
C GLN A 194 20.28 -12.56 -0.03
N PRO A 195 20.72 -13.37 -1.02
CA PRO A 195 21.73 -12.96 -2.00
C PRO A 195 21.35 -11.70 -2.78
N GLU A 196 20.09 -11.57 -3.18
CA GLU A 196 19.57 -10.45 -3.97
C GLU A 196 19.57 -9.16 -3.15
N GLN A 197 19.16 -9.26 -1.88
CA GLN A 197 19.23 -8.17 -0.93
C GLN A 197 20.68 -7.74 -0.76
N ILE A 198 21.57 -8.66 -0.38
CA ILE A 198 22.98 -8.34 -0.10
C ILE A 198 23.72 -7.84 -1.35
N LYS A 199 23.45 -8.36 -2.56
CA LYS A 199 24.04 -7.88 -3.83
C LYS A 199 23.54 -6.47 -4.18
N ALA A 200 22.23 -6.25 -4.14
CA ALA A 200 21.64 -4.92 -4.32
C ALA A 200 22.23 -3.91 -3.33
N PHE A 201 22.45 -4.29 -2.06
CA PHE A 201 23.06 -3.41 -1.05
C PHE A 201 24.59 -3.26 -1.23
N ARG A 202 25.37 -4.32 -1.45
CA ARG A 202 26.84 -4.25 -1.54
C ARG A 202 27.30 -3.40 -2.74
N ASP A 203 26.65 -3.53 -3.89
CA ASP A 203 26.95 -2.73 -5.07
C ASP A 203 26.47 -1.27 -4.90
N THR A 204 25.35 -1.07 -4.19
CA THR A 204 24.75 0.26 -3.93
C THR A 204 25.45 1.07 -2.82
N TRP A 205 26.37 0.50 -2.03
CA TRP A 205 26.97 1.23 -0.89
C TRP A 205 28.50 1.18 -0.81
N LYS A 206 29.19 0.58 -1.80
CA LYS A 206 30.67 0.53 -1.85
C LYS A 206 31.34 1.90 -1.75
N LEU A 207 30.74 2.95 -2.32
CA LEU A 207 31.23 4.33 -2.28
C LEU A 207 30.37 5.24 -1.38
N GLY A 208 29.56 4.65 -0.50
CA GLY A 208 28.67 5.39 0.37
C GLY A 208 27.63 6.22 -0.38
N ILE A 209 27.56 7.52 -0.12
CA ILE A 209 26.53 8.42 -0.68
C ILE A 209 26.53 8.40 -2.21
N HIS A 210 27.70 8.27 -2.84
CA HIS A 210 27.83 8.31 -4.29
C HIS A 210 27.07 7.15 -4.95
N SER A 211 27.16 5.95 -4.37
CA SER A 211 26.46 4.77 -4.88
C SER A 211 24.94 4.85 -4.61
N TYR A 212 24.52 5.48 -3.51
CA TYR A 212 23.10 5.75 -3.23
C TYR A 212 22.47 6.72 -4.24
N LEU A 213 23.18 7.79 -4.59
CA LEU A 213 22.70 8.77 -5.55
C LEU A 213 22.52 8.14 -6.93
N ALA A 214 23.46 7.29 -7.37
CA ALA A 214 23.32 6.52 -8.60
C ALA A 214 22.11 5.57 -8.55
N TYR A 215 21.97 4.79 -7.47
CA TYR A 215 20.85 3.87 -7.26
C TYR A 215 19.48 4.55 -7.35
N LEU A 216 19.34 5.72 -6.73
CA LEU A 216 18.09 6.48 -6.75
C LEU A 216 17.84 7.12 -8.12
N ARG A 217 18.85 7.77 -8.71
CA ARG A 217 18.71 8.44 -10.01
C ARG A 217 18.17 7.50 -11.08
N ASP A 218 18.70 6.28 -11.15
CA ASP A 218 18.30 5.31 -12.17
C ASP A 218 16.85 4.86 -12.00
N ARG A 219 16.41 4.68 -10.76
CA ARG A 219 15.01 4.36 -10.44
C ARG A 219 14.07 5.51 -10.71
N LEU A 220 14.49 6.73 -10.36
CA LEU A 220 13.70 7.94 -10.61
C LEU A 220 13.50 8.18 -12.11
N GLN A 221 14.51 7.89 -12.93
CA GLN A 221 14.42 7.99 -14.39
C GLN A 221 13.26 7.15 -14.94
N VAL A 222 13.17 5.88 -14.52
CA VAL A 222 12.12 4.96 -14.96
C VAL A 222 10.78 5.31 -14.31
N ALA A 223 10.78 5.70 -13.03
CA ALA A 223 9.59 6.13 -12.32
C ALA A 223 8.87 7.28 -13.03
N ARG A 224 9.64 8.25 -13.57
CA ARG A 224 9.10 9.37 -14.36
C ARG A 224 8.35 8.90 -15.62
N GLU A 225 8.86 7.89 -16.31
CA GLU A 225 8.26 7.35 -17.54
C GLU A 225 6.96 6.57 -17.26
N LEU A 226 6.89 5.89 -16.11
CA LEU A 226 5.69 5.19 -15.67
C LEU A 226 4.54 6.13 -15.32
N LEU A 227 4.83 7.35 -14.85
CA LEU A 227 3.81 8.30 -14.42
C LEU A 227 2.95 8.83 -15.58
N THR A 228 1.66 8.99 -15.33
CA THR A 228 0.75 9.81 -16.15
C THR A 228 1.21 11.28 -16.15
N GLU A 229 0.77 12.10 -17.12
CA GLU A 229 1.08 13.54 -17.13
C GLU A 229 0.57 14.28 -15.90
N SER A 230 -0.53 13.83 -15.31
CA SER A 230 -1.07 14.36 -14.05
C SER A 230 -0.49 13.67 -12.81
N GLY A 231 0.43 12.71 -13.01
CA GLY A 231 0.95 11.80 -12.00
C GLY A 231 1.88 12.48 -10.99
N SER A 232 1.98 11.89 -9.81
CA SER A 232 2.83 12.39 -8.72
C SER A 232 3.74 11.32 -8.15
N ILE A 233 4.94 11.72 -7.76
CA ILE A 233 5.87 10.90 -6.97
C ILE A 233 6.06 11.54 -5.59
N PHE A 234 6.06 10.68 -4.57
CA PHE A 234 6.38 11.04 -3.19
C PHE A 234 7.60 10.24 -2.74
N VAL A 235 8.65 10.93 -2.31
CA VAL A 235 9.86 10.30 -1.77
C VAL A 235 10.00 10.65 -0.30
N GLN A 236 9.85 9.67 0.59
CA GLN A 236 10.05 9.87 2.04
C GLN A 236 11.53 9.71 2.38
N ILE A 237 12.09 10.65 3.15
CA ILE A 237 13.53 10.67 3.46
C ILE A 237 13.80 11.42 4.78
N GLY A 238 14.88 11.04 5.45
CA GLY A 238 15.37 11.74 6.65
C GLY A 238 16.04 13.08 6.33
N ASP A 239 16.33 13.85 7.38
CA ASP A 239 17.01 15.15 7.30
C ASP A 239 18.43 15.07 6.71
N GLU A 240 19.14 13.96 6.92
CA GLU A 240 20.52 13.74 6.43
C GLU A 240 20.65 13.92 4.92
N ASN A 241 19.74 13.34 4.13
CA ASN A 241 19.89 13.24 2.67
C ASN A 241 18.81 13.99 1.87
N VAL A 242 17.86 14.66 2.53
CA VAL A 242 16.73 15.33 1.87
C VAL A 242 17.15 16.31 0.79
N HIS A 243 18.23 17.07 1.02
CA HIS A 243 18.72 18.07 0.08
C HIS A 243 19.40 17.44 -1.15
N LEU A 244 20.07 16.29 -0.98
CA LEU A 244 20.68 15.56 -2.09
C LEU A 244 19.62 14.88 -2.96
N VAL A 245 18.66 14.20 -2.34
CA VAL A 245 17.54 13.55 -3.03
C VAL A 245 16.67 14.58 -3.75
N ARG A 246 16.49 15.77 -3.15
CA ARG A 246 15.84 16.91 -3.79
C ARG A 246 16.52 17.29 -5.11
N CYS A 247 17.84 17.47 -5.11
CA CYS A 247 18.55 17.84 -6.34
C CYS A 247 18.49 16.73 -7.40
N LEU A 248 18.49 15.45 -7.00
CA LEU A 248 18.28 14.35 -7.96
C LEU A 248 16.89 14.40 -8.59
N LEU A 249 15.86 14.69 -7.80
CA LEU A 249 14.50 14.86 -8.34
C LEU A 249 14.42 16.09 -9.25
N ASP A 250 15.08 17.20 -8.92
CA ASP A 250 15.18 18.37 -9.80
C ASP A 250 15.83 18.01 -11.15
N GLU A 251 16.87 17.18 -11.14
CA GLU A 251 17.54 16.72 -12.36
C GLU A 251 16.63 15.84 -13.23
N VAL A 252 15.89 14.89 -12.62
CA VAL A 252 15.07 13.93 -13.35
C VAL A 252 13.71 14.50 -13.75
N PHE A 253 13.04 15.21 -12.85
CA PHE A 253 11.67 15.72 -13.04
C PHE A 253 11.62 17.17 -13.49
N GLY A 254 12.71 17.93 -13.39
CA GLY A 254 12.70 19.39 -13.57
C GLY A 254 12.34 20.11 -12.28
N CYS A 255 13.06 21.18 -11.97
CA CYS A 255 12.87 21.94 -10.73
C CYS A 255 11.52 22.67 -10.67
N GLU A 256 10.97 23.01 -11.84
CA GLU A 256 9.65 23.60 -12.03
C GLU A 256 8.52 22.67 -11.58
N ASN A 257 8.75 21.35 -11.65
CA ASN A 257 7.76 20.32 -11.32
C ASN A 257 7.71 19.96 -9.84
N PHE A 258 8.46 20.69 -9.01
CA PHE A 258 8.31 20.62 -7.57
C PHE A 258 6.97 21.17 -7.09
N MET A 259 6.35 20.37 -6.23
CA MET A 259 5.08 20.71 -5.59
C MET A 259 5.29 21.18 -4.15
N SER A 260 5.88 20.36 -3.28
CA SER A 260 6.03 20.69 -1.86
C SER A 260 7.06 19.82 -1.14
N LEU A 261 7.72 20.41 -0.13
CA LEU A 261 8.47 19.69 0.90
C LEU A 261 7.56 19.56 2.12
N ILE A 262 7.18 18.34 2.44
CA ILE A 262 6.22 18.04 3.51
C ILE A 262 6.99 17.53 4.71
N PHE A 263 6.78 18.15 5.87
CA PHE A 263 7.34 17.67 7.14
C PHE A 263 6.37 16.69 7.82
N VAL A 264 6.90 15.58 8.35
CA VAL A 264 6.13 14.54 9.05
C VAL A 264 6.74 14.27 10.41
N SER A 265 5.99 14.56 11.48
CA SER A 265 6.49 14.29 12.84
C SER A 265 6.53 12.79 13.16
N LYS A 266 7.67 12.30 13.66
CA LYS A 266 7.86 10.91 14.11
C LYS A 266 7.95 10.77 15.63
N THR A 267 8.49 11.76 16.33
CA THR A 267 8.71 11.71 17.79
C THR A 267 8.57 13.10 18.45
N SER A 268 8.47 13.14 19.78
CA SER A 268 8.46 14.39 20.57
C SER A 268 9.85 15.01 20.72
N GLY A 269 10.88 14.36 20.14
CA GLY A 269 12.28 14.71 20.28
C GLY A 269 12.85 14.19 21.60
N PHE A 270 13.95 13.45 21.52
CA PHE A 270 14.89 13.32 22.64
C PHE A 270 16.11 14.12 22.23
N GLY A 271 16.35 15.25 22.91
CA GLY A 271 17.50 16.09 22.61
C GLY A 271 18.80 15.40 23.04
N ASP A 272 19.80 15.46 22.17
CA ASP A 272 21.17 15.31 22.61
C ASP A 272 21.55 16.60 23.37
N THR A 273 22.44 16.51 24.37
CA THR A 273 22.83 17.66 25.20
C THR A 273 23.50 18.81 24.41
N VAL A 274 23.87 18.56 23.15
CA VAL A 274 24.70 19.44 22.32
C VAL A 274 23.96 20.05 21.12
N SER A 275 22.79 19.54 20.73
CA SER A 275 22.09 19.99 19.50
C SER A 275 20.56 19.94 19.59
N LEU A 276 19.88 20.59 18.63
CA LEU A 276 18.42 20.54 18.51
C LEU A 276 17.97 19.12 18.12
N ALA A 277 16.96 18.60 18.82
CA ALA A 277 16.40 17.30 18.52
C ALA A 277 15.73 17.30 17.15
N SER A 278 16.10 16.35 16.29
CA SER A 278 15.29 16.03 15.11
C SER A 278 14.00 15.34 15.56
N VAL A 279 12.86 15.81 15.03
CA VAL A 279 11.50 15.44 15.50
C VAL A 279 10.67 14.75 14.42
N GLY A 280 11.19 14.63 13.21
CA GLY A 280 10.45 14.11 12.07
C GLY A 280 11.29 13.98 10.81
N ASP A 281 10.65 13.45 9.79
CA ASP A 281 11.22 13.24 8.46
C ASP A 281 10.47 14.07 7.42
N PHE A 282 10.92 13.97 6.17
CA PHE A 282 10.43 14.76 5.06
C PHE A 282 9.86 13.89 3.96
N ILE A 283 8.90 14.43 3.22
CA ILE A 283 8.41 13.87 1.97
C ILE A 283 8.59 14.92 0.88
N LEU A 284 9.34 14.56 -0.15
CA LEU A 284 9.50 15.33 -1.37
C LEU A 284 8.36 14.96 -2.33
N TRP A 285 7.50 15.93 -2.65
CA TRP A 285 6.43 15.76 -3.63
C TRP A 285 6.77 16.46 -4.94
N TYR A 286 6.82 15.68 -6.02
CA TYR A 286 6.95 16.15 -7.39
C TYR A 286 5.78 15.66 -8.24
N ALA A 287 5.39 16.48 -9.21
CA ALA A 287 4.52 16.07 -10.29
C ALA A 287 5.37 15.63 -11.50
N LYS A 288 4.80 14.85 -12.42
CA LYS A 288 5.41 14.68 -13.75
C LYS A 288 5.36 16.00 -14.53
N SER A 289 4.19 16.64 -14.51
CA SER A 289 3.97 18.01 -14.98
C SER A 289 3.13 18.77 -13.96
N LYS A 290 3.65 19.90 -13.49
CA LYS A 290 2.97 20.75 -12.50
C LYS A 290 1.68 21.35 -13.02
N GLU A 291 1.61 21.68 -14.31
CA GLU A 291 0.45 22.31 -14.93
C GLU A 291 -0.77 21.38 -14.97
N THR A 292 -0.54 20.07 -15.13
CA THR A 292 -1.59 19.05 -15.22
C THR A 292 -1.72 18.20 -13.95
N CYS A 293 -0.96 18.52 -12.90
CA CYS A 293 -0.90 17.73 -11.67
C CYS A 293 -2.30 17.55 -11.06
N LYS A 294 -2.67 16.30 -10.76
CA LYS A 294 -3.89 15.97 -10.03
C LYS A 294 -3.69 16.33 -8.54
N TYR A 295 -4.49 17.23 -7.99
CA TYR A 295 -4.46 17.60 -6.58
C TYR A 295 -5.85 17.77 -5.97
N ARG A 296 -6.07 17.15 -4.80
CA ARG A 296 -7.25 17.31 -3.94
C ARG A 296 -6.82 17.86 -2.60
N GLN A 297 -7.39 18.99 -2.22
CA GLN A 297 -7.17 19.56 -0.89
C GLN A 297 -7.85 18.68 0.16
N LEU A 298 -7.07 18.21 1.13
CA LEU A 298 -7.60 17.54 2.32
C LEU A 298 -7.82 18.56 3.43
N TYR A 299 -8.70 18.25 4.38
CA TYR A 299 -9.08 19.18 5.43
C TYR A 299 -9.11 18.55 6.82
N PHE A 300 -8.74 19.31 7.84
CA PHE A 300 -9.09 19.01 9.22
C PHE A 300 -10.47 19.57 9.56
N GLN A 301 -11.23 18.84 10.37
CA GLN A 301 -12.44 19.40 10.96
C GLN A 301 -12.08 20.41 12.05
N LYS A 302 -12.77 21.54 12.06
CA LYS A 302 -12.70 22.50 13.16
C LYS A 302 -13.55 21.96 14.32
N SER A 303 -12.97 21.10 15.15
CA SER A 303 -13.60 20.80 16.43
C SER A 303 -13.49 22.01 17.35
N TYR A 304 -14.48 22.24 18.21
CA TYR A 304 -14.56 23.45 19.03
C TYR A 304 -13.38 23.59 20.02
N ASN A 305 -12.76 22.46 20.39
CA ASN A 305 -11.59 22.41 21.27
C ASN A 305 -10.26 22.38 20.49
N SER A 306 -10.31 22.39 19.16
CA SER A 306 -9.10 22.45 18.33
C SER A 306 -8.53 23.86 18.29
N GLU A 307 -7.22 23.94 18.05
CA GLU A 307 -6.52 25.19 17.73
C GLU A 307 -7.22 25.98 16.61
N PHE A 308 -7.88 25.28 15.68
CA PHE A 308 -8.51 25.86 14.49
C PHE A 308 -9.82 26.62 14.78
N ALA A 309 -10.46 26.39 15.94
CA ALA A 309 -11.70 27.07 16.34
C ALA A 309 -11.48 28.19 17.37
N LYS A 310 -10.25 28.37 17.90
CA LYS A 310 -9.94 29.31 18.99
C LYS A 310 -10.23 30.79 18.70
N GLU A 311 -10.33 31.17 17.43
CA GLU A 311 -10.66 32.52 17.01
C GLU A 311 -12.18 32.80 17.01
N TYR A 312 -13.02 31.76 17.01
CA TYR A 312 -14.48 31.85 16.99
C TYR A 312 -15.03 32.08 18.40
N ARG A 313 -14.71 33.27 18.94
CA ARG A 313 -14.94 33.64 20.35
C ARG A 313 -16.28 34.30 20.62
N PHE A 314 -17.09 34.52 19.60
CA PHE A 314 -18.40 35.17 19.72
C PHE A 314 -19.49 34.19 19.33
N ILE A 315 -20.66 34.36 19.94
CA ILE A 315 -21.88 33.64 19.60
C ILE A 315 -22.99 34.63 19.29
N GLU A 316 -23.89 34.25 18.39
CA GLU A 316 -25.06 35.02 17.99
C GLU A 316 -26.31 34.13 17.99
N SER A 317 -27.41 34.62 18.57
CA SER A 317 -28.73 33.97 18.50
C SER A 317 -29.43 34.24 17.16
N GLU A 318 -30.50 33.52 16.86
CA GLU A 318 -31.33 33.79 15.67
C GLU A 318 -31.88 35.23 15.60
N ASP A 319 -32.13 35.86 16.75
CA ASP A 319 -32.58 37.25 16.83
C ASP A 319 -31.41 38.26 16.70
N GLY A 320 -30.19 37.79 16.48
CA GLY A 320 -28.98 38.62 16.39
C GLY A 320 -28.42 39.07 17.75
N ALA A 321 -28.85 38.47 18.86
CA ALA A 321 -28.25 38.77 20.16
C ALA A 321 -26.84 38.19 20.17
N ALA A 322 -25.83 39.03 20.32
CA ALA A 322 -24.45 38.59 20.25
C ALA A 322 -23.72 38.82 21.56
N ARG A 323 -22.89 37.85 21.96
CA ARG A 323 -21.98 37.99 23.09
C ARG A 323 -20.69 37.21 22.88
N ARG A 324 -19.68 37.54 23.67
CA ARG A 324 -18.43 36.78 23.72
C ARG A 324 -18.58 35.54 24.60
N LEU A 325 -17.89 34.46 24.27
CA LEU A 325 -17.73 33.28 25.13
C LEU A 325 -16.90 33.67 26.37
N VAL A 326 -17.44 33.41 27.56
CA VAL A 326 -16.86 33.92 28.82
C VAL A 326 -16.21 32.79 29.60
N SER A 327 -16.93 31.70 29.87
CA SER A 327 -16.43 30.59 30.68
C SER A 327 -15.48 29.68 29.90
N LYS A 328 -14.70 28.85 30.61
CA LYS A 328 -13.87 27.82 29.99
C LYS A 328 -14.75 26.74 29.35
N ASP A 329 -15.80 26.32 30.06
CA ASP A 329 -16.74 25.31 29.58
C ASP A 329 -17.46 25.76 28.30
N GLU A 330 -17.84 27.04 28.19
CA GLU A 330 -18.42 27.60 26.96
C GLU A 330 -17.43 27.61 25.79
N LYS A 331 -16.13 27.77 26.05
CA LYS A 331 -15.09 27.74 25.01
C LYS A 331 -14.83 26.31 24.56
N ASP A 332 -14.82 25.39 25.51
CA ASP A 332 -14.39 24.00 25.35
C ASP A 332 -15.57 23.00 25.16
N SER A 333 -16.80 23.49 24.92
CA SER A 333 -18.00 22.66 24.77
C SER A 333 -18.83 23.02 23.53
N ASP A 334 -19.36 21.98 22.89
CA ASP A 334 -20.30 22.05 21.78
C ASP A 334 -21.71 22.50 22.22
N ASN A 335 -21.96 22.57 23.53
CA ASN A 335 -23.25 22.94 24.10
C ASN A 335 -23.47 24.46 24.07
N LEU A 336 -23.79 24.98 22.88
CA LEU A 336 -24.37 26.30 22.74
C LEU A 336 -25.86 26.25 23.14
N PRO A 337 -26.44 27.36 23.63
CA PRO A 337 -27.89 27.45 23.73
C PRO A 337 -28.52 27.20 22.36
N GLU A 338 -29.70 26.58 22.34
CA GLU A 338 -30.39 26.22 21.09
C GLU A 338 -30.58 27.46 20.20
N GLY A 339 -30.26 27.33 18.90
CA GLY A 339 -30.33 28.42 17.92
C GLY A 339 -29.14 29.41 17.94
N TRP A 340 -28.11 29.22 18.76
CA TRP A 340 -26.92 30.08 18.76
C TRP A 340 -25.80 29.53 17.88
N LYS A 341 -25.13 30.42 17.13
CA LYS A 341 -24.02 30.10 16.23
C LYS A 341 -22.73 30.80 16.64
N ARG A 342 -21.59 30.12 16.54
CA ARG A 342 -20.26 30.74 16.76
C ARG A 342 -19.77 31.49 15.54
N TYR A 343 -19.19 32.67 15.75
CA TYR A 343 -18.55 33.46 14.71
C TYR A 343 -17.25 34.12 15.17
N ARG A 344 -16.46 34.57 14.19
CA ARG A 344 -15.34 35.49 14.38
C ARG A 344 -15.50 36.72 13.49
N PRO A 345 -15.19 37.93 13.99
CA PRO A 345 -15.04 39.10 13.15
C PRO A 345 -13.85 38.94 12.20
N SER A 346 -14.04 39.25 10.93
CA SER A 346 -13.00 39.26 9.89
C SER A 346 -12.95 40.62 9.20
N ALA A 347 -11.79 40.99 8.65
CA ALA A 347 -11.63 42.26 7.96
C ALA A 347 -12.46 42.31 6.65
N THR A 348 -13.18 43.41 6.47
CA THR A 348 -13.94 43.80 5.26
C THR A 348 -13.09 44.61 4.28
N THR A 349 -11.87 44.99 4.67
CA THR A 349 -10.95 45.80 3.89
C THR A 349 -9.66 45.04 3.56
N SER A 350 -9.02 45.44 2.47
CA SER A 350 -7.69 45.00 2.01
C SER A 350 -6.78 46.21 1.82
N GLN A 351 -5.47 45.99 1.76
CA GLN A 351 -4.48 47.05 1.51
C GLN A 351 -4.52 47.54 0.04
N GLY A 352 -4.12 48.78 -0.18
CA GLY A 352 -4.07 49.47 -1.46
C GLY A 352 -5.35 50.27 -1.74
N ARG A 353 -5.23 51.51 -2.23
CA ARG A 353 -6.37 52.31 -2.65
C ARG A 353 -6.81 51.95 -4.06
N THR A 354 -8.10 51.79 -4.28
CA THR A 354 -8.66 51.51 -5.61
C THR A 354 -9.79 52.48 -5.92
N SER A 355 -9.93 52.89 -7.17
CA SER A 355 -10.98 53.83 -7.60
C SER A 355 -12.39 53.25 -7.40
N SER A 356 -12.54 51.93 -7.48
CA SER A 356 -13.81 51.22 -7.34
C SER A 356 -14.11 50.70 -5.93
N GLY A 357 -13.10 50.59 -5.04
CA GLY A 357 -13.25 50.00 -3.71
C GLY A 357 -13.03 50.97 -2.55
N SER A 358 -12.63 52.22 -2.81
CA SER A 358 -12.37 53.22 -1.77
C SER A 358 -13.48 54.29 -1.71
N PHE A 359 -14.61 53.93 -1.11
CA PHE A 359 -15.80 54.79 -0.95
C PHE A 359 -16.29 54.83 0.51
N ASP A 360 -17.02 55.90 0.86
CA ASP A 360 -17.72 56.02 2.14
C ASP A 360 -18.93 55.07 2.14
N PHE A 361 -19.11 54.30 3.20
CA PHE A 361 -20.21 53.34 3.32
C PHE A 361 -21.09 53.66 4.53
N GLU A 362 -22.39 53.84 4.31
CA GLU A 362 -23.36 54.07 5.39
C GLU A 362 -23.95 52.73 5.86
N PHE A 363 -23.91 52.48 7.16
CA PHE A 363 -24.49 51.28 7.77
C PHE A 363 -25.04 51.62 9.16
N GLN A 364 -26.32 51.27 9.40
CA GLN A 364 -27.02 51.52 10.66
C GLN A 364 -26.94 52.98 11.15
N GLY A 365 -27.01 53.95 10.23
CA GLY A 365 -26.97 55.39 10.53
C GLY A 365 -25.57 55.96 10.76
N TYR A 366 -24.51 55.16 10.59
CA TYR A 366 -23.12 55.61 10.70
C TYR A 366 -22.41 55.57 9.34
N ILE A 367 -21.63 56.61 9.03
CA ILE A 367 -20.79 56.65 7.82
C ILE A 367 -19.38 56.16 8.17
N PHE A 368 -19.01 55.03 7.57
CA PHE A 368 -17.70 54.42 7.71
C PHE A 368 -16.77 54.88 6.59
N ARG A 369 -15.72 55.59 6.98
CA ARG A 369 -14.68 56.10 6.07
C ARG A 369 -13.41 55.27 6.23
N LEU A 370 -12.87 54.81 5.11
CA LEU A 370 -11.60 54.09 5.10
C LEU A 370 -10.47 55.05 5.50
N SER A 371 -9.58 54.58 6.39
CA SER A 371 -8.39 55.30 6.79
C SER A 371 -7.14 54.65 6.18
N GLY A 372 -6.21 55.48 5.71
CA GLY A 372 -4.97 55.02 5.08
C GLY A 372 -5.15 54.45 3.67
N ASP A 373 -4.19 53.63 3.25
CA ASP A 373 -4.12 53.02 1.92
C ASP A 373 -4.91 51.69 1.88
N GLN A 374 -6.24 51.78 1.86
CA GLN A 374 -7.14 50.63 1.89
C GLN A 374 -8.33 50.76 0.93
N HIS A 375 -8.93 49.62 0.61
CA HIS A 375 -10.20 49.50 -0.11
C HIS A 375 -11.08 48.40 0.51
N TRP A 376 -12.39 48.48 0.30
CA TRP A 376 -13.33 47.41 0.64
C TRP A 376 -13.08 46.18 -0.21
N LYS A 377 -13.22 44.98 0.37
CA LYS A 377 -13.06 43.69 -0.33
C LYS A 377 -14.15 43.39 -1.37
N THR A 378 -15.18 44.22 -1.44
CA THR A 378 -16.33 44.05 -2.33
C THR A 378 -16.91 45.42 -2.72
N SER A 379 -17.86 45.43 -3.64
CA SER A 379 -18.56 46.63 -4.10
C SER A 379 -19.52 47.21 -3.04
N MET A 380 -20.05 48.40 -3.30
CA MET A 380 -21.10 49.02 -2.47
C MET A 380 -22.30 48.07 -2.30
N ASP A 381 -22.83 47.53 -3.40
CA ASP A 381 -23.93 46.56 -3.37
C ASP A 381 -23.57 45.29 -2.60
N GLY A 382 -22.32 44.84 -2.74
CA GLY A 382 -21.81 43.72 -1.98
C GLY A 382 -21.81 43.96 -0.47
N LEU A 383 -21.43 45.16 -0.02
CA LEU A 383 -21.50 45.55 1.38
C LEU A 383 -22.95 45.70 1.86
N LEU A 384 -23.83 46.27 1.02
CA LEU A 384 -25.26 46.35 1.32
C LEU A 384 -25.83 44.95 1.57
N ARG A 385 -25.62 43.99 0.65
CA ARG A 385 -26.06 42.59 0.81
C ARG A 385 -25.50 41.92 2.05
N LEU A 386 -24.23 42.15 2.38
CA LEU A 386 -23.66 41.68 3.64
C LEU A 386 -24.39 42.27 4.86
N GLY A 387 -24.80 43.53 4.78
CA GLY A 387 -25.66 44.18 5.77
C GLY A 387 -27.04 43.53 5.87
N LEU A 388 -27.73 43.36 4.73
CA LEU A 388 -29.06 42.73 4.64
C LEU A 388 -29.06 41.30 5.19
N ALA A 389 -27.97 40.56 4.92
CA ALA A 389 -27.76 39.20 5.40
C ALA A 389 -27.33 39.10 6.87
N ASN A 390 -27.28 40.22 7.60
CA ASN A 390 -26.79 40.29 8.98
C ASN A 390 -25.35 39.74 9.13
N ARG A 391 -24.50 39.99 8.13
CA ARG A 391 -23.08 39.55 8.09
C ARG A 391 -22.09 40.67 8.36
N LEU A 392 -22.55 41.87 8.72
CA LEU A 392 -21.72 42.99 9.14
C LEU A 392 -21.89 43.29 10.63
N ILE A 393 -20.79 43.70 11.28
CA ILE A 393 -20.78 44.22 12.65
C ILE A 393 -20.09 45.58 12.66
N SER A 394 -20.81 46.57 13.15
CA SER A 394 -20.29 47.89 13.45
C SER A 394 -19.32 47.85 14.65
N ARG A 395 -18.16 48.47 14.49
CA ARG A 395 -17.24 48.86 15.58
C ARG A 395 -17.07 50.38 15.54
N ASP A 396 -16.48 50.96 16.58
CA ASP A 396 -16.35 52.42 16.76
C ASP A 396 -16.01 53.22 15.49
N LYS A 397 -15.08 52.73 14.66
CA LYS A 397 -14.65 53.40 13.43
C LYS A 397 -14.54 52.49 12.21
N SER A 398 -15.07 51.26 12.28
CA SER A 398 -14.88 50.26 11.22
C SER A 398 -16.00 49.23 11.22
N ILE A 399 -16.22 48.56 10.09
CA ILE A 399 -17.13 47.41 10.02
C ILE A 399 -16.32 46.13 9.87
N SER A 400 -16.73 45.06 10.56
CA SER A 400 -16.19 43.72 10.37
C SER A 400 -17.20 42.76 9.75
N TYR A 401 -16.72 41.78 9.00
CA TYR A 401 -17.53 40.70 8.45
C TYR A 401 -17.69 39.59 9.50
N LYS A 402 -18.91 39.10 9.70
CA LYS A 402 -19.21 37.93 10.52
C LYS A 402 -18.95 36.67 9.71
N ARG A 403 -17.89 35.94 10.11
CA ARG A 403 -17.63 34.61 9.59
C ARG A 403 -18.06 33.58 10.63
N PHE A 404 -19.12 32.83 10.35
CA PHE A 404 -19.56 31.73 11.20
C PHE A 404 -18.60 30.55 11.08
N LEU A 405 -18.57 29.70 12.11
CA LEU A 405 -17.77 28.47 12.08
C LEU A 405 -18.32 27.52 11.01
N GLU A 406 -19.64 27.41 10.93
CA GLU A 406 -20.38 26.56 10.01
C GLU A 406 -20.29 27.00 8.55
N ASP A 407 -19.94 28.27 8.28
CA ASP A 407 -19.70 28.77 6.92
C ASP A 407 -18.60 27.98 6.21
N PHE A 408 -17.61 27.51 6.98
CA PHE A 408 -16.55 26.64 6.49
C PHE A 408 -16.02 25.83 7.68
N PRO A 409 -16.62 24.67 8.00
CA PRO A 409 -16.39 23.94 9.25
C PRO A 409 -15.07 23.15 9.25
N VAL A 410 -14.26 23.33 8.22
CA VAL A 410 -12.98 22.64 8.03
C VAL A 410 -11.86 23.64 7.75
N VAL A 411 -10.61 23.19 7.84
CA VAL A 411 -9.41 23.96 7.53
C VAL A 411 -8.49 23.14 6.63
N PRO A 412 -7.90 23.73 5.57
CA PRO A 412 -6.97 23.02 4.69
C PRO A 412 -5.80 22.41 5.47
N ILE A 413 -5.46 21.15 5.17
CA ILE A 413 -4.21 20.53 5.62
C ILE A 413 -3.05 21.13 4.81
N THR A 414 -2.01 21.59 5.50
CA THR A 414 -0.81 22.19 4.89
C THR A 414 0.31 21.16 4.75
N ASN A 415 1.51 21.59 4.37
CA ASN A 415 2.71 20.74 4.26
C ASN A 415 3.40 20.43 5.61
N ASN A 416 2.75 20.72 6.74
CA ASN A 416 3.27 20.43 8.08
C ASN A 416 2.38 19.40 8.79
N TRP A 417 2.77 18.13 8.76
CA TRP A 417 1.99 17.00 9.29
C TRP A 417 2.50 16.57 10.65
N THR A 418 2.01 17.23 11.70
CA THR A 418 2.39 16.93 13.09
C THR A 418 1.47 15.92 13.77
N ASP A 419 0.35 15.58 13.16
CA ASP A 419 -0.70 14.74 13.73
C ASP A 419 -0.58 13.24 13.35
N LEU A 420 0.34 12.90 12.46
CA LEU A 420 0.59 11.54 11.98
C LEU A 420 1.66 10.78 12.78
N ARG A 421 2.01 11.30 13.96
CA ARG A 421 2.98 10.67 14.85
C ARG A 421 2.44 9.32 15.34
N TRP A 422 3.28 8.28 15.32
CA TRP A 422 2.97 7.03 16.02
C TRP A 422 2.77 7.32 17.53
N GLY A 423 1.76 6.69 18.15
CA GLY A 423 1.51 6.83 19.59
C GLY A 423 2.68 6.34 20.45
N PHE A 424 2.60 6.54 21.78
CA PHE A 424 3.62 6.05 22.73
C PHE A 424 3.84 4.53 22.65
N ASP A 425 2.82 3.79 22.22
CA ASP A 425 2.89 2.38 21.93
C ASP A 425 2.95 2.17 20.39
N ALA A 426 4.13 1.80 19.88
CA ALA A 426 4.34 1.45 18.48
C ALA A 426 3.98 -0.04 18.17
N SER A 427 3.19 -0.68 19.05
CA SER A 427 2.73 -2.06 18.92
C SER A 427 2.03 -2.36 17.60
N GLU A 428 1.42 -1.36 16.95
CA GLU A 428 0.73 -1.48 15.66
C GLU A 428 1.65 -1.70 14.46
N LYS A 429 2.95 -1.40 14.56
CA LYS A 429 3.91 -1.73 13.49
C LYS A 429 3.99 -3.24 13.32
N ARG A 430 4.09 -3.73 12.08
CA ARG A 430 4.28 -5.15 11.73
C ARG A 430 5.70 -5.44 11.26
N TYR A 431 6.43 -4.39 10.87
CA TYR A 431 7.82 -4.43 10.42
C TYR A 431 8.66 -3.38 11.15
N VAL A 432 9.97 -3.59 11.21
CA VAL A 432 10.92 -2.73 11.96
C VAL A 432 10.87 -1.28 11.49
N VAL A 433 10.81 -1.10 10.17
CA VAL A 433 10.73 0.22 9.51
C VAL A 433 9.40 0.30 8.75
N GLU A 434 8.28 0.41 9.47
CA GLU A 434 6.95 0.61 8.88
C GLU A 434 6.55 2.09 8.89
N THR A 435 6.17 2.59 7.71
CA THR A 435 5.56 3.91 7.53
C THR A 435 4.11 3.92 8.00
N ASN A 436 3.68 5.00 8.67
CA ASN A 436 2.32 5.18 9.16
C ASN A 436 1.34 5.22 7.97
N THR A 437 0.27 4.43 8.04
CA THR A 437 -0.77 4.40 6.98
C THR A 437 -1.34 5.78 6.69
N GLY A 438 -1.48 6.66 7.69
CA GLY A 438 -2.00 8.02 7.50
C GLY A 438 -1.13 8.92 6.62
N VAL A 439 0.18 8.65 6.54
CA VAL A 439 1.10 9.40 5.67
C VAL A 439 0.84 9.06 4.21
N VAL A 440 0.83 7.76 3.90
CA VAL A 440 0.55 7.27 2.55
C VAL A 440 -0.88 7.61 2.14
N GLU A 441 -1.84 7.52 3.07
CA GLU A 441 -3.24 7.87 2.83
C GLU A 441 -3.40 9.31 2.37
N ARG A 442 -2.72 10.27 3.01
CA ARG A 442 -2.74 11.66 2.54
C ARG A 442 -2.17 11.80 1.14
N CYS A 443 -0.99 11.24 0.89
CA CYS A 443 -0.36 11.30 -0.44
C CYS A 443 -1.29 10.74 -1.52
N LEU A 444 -1.93 9.60 -1.23
CA LEU A 444 -2.84 8.90 -2.11
C LEU A 444 -4.14 9.67 -2.35
N LEU A 445 -4.81 10.13 -1.31
CA LEU A 445 -6.05 10.89 -1.45
C LEU A 445 -5.83 12.24 -2.13
N MET A 446 -4.70 12.90 -1.90
CA MET A 446 -4.35 14.15 -2.58
C MET A 446 -4.19 13.96 -4.09
N THR A 447 -3.69 12.81 -4.56
CA THR A 447 -3.19 12.70 -5.95
C THR A 447 -3.82 11.59 -6.78
N THR A 448 -4.78 10.82 -6.25
CA THR A 448 -5.42 9.69 -6.97
C THR A 448 -6.94 9.66 -6.79
N ASP A 449 -7.67 9.18 -7.80
CA ASP A 449 -9.07 8.74 -7.71
C ASP A 449 -9.17 7.23 -7.45
N PRO A 450 -10.32 6.73 -6.95
CA PRO A 450 -10.62 5.31 -7.01
C PRO A 450 -10.43 4.75 -8.43
N GLY A 451 -9.79 3.58 -8.54
CA GLY A 451 -9.44 2.93 -9.81
C GLY A 451 -8.12 3.39 -10.46
N ASP A 452 -7.51 4.48 -10.01
CA ASP A 452 -6.16 4.86 -10.45
C ASP A 452 -5.12 3.82 -10.02
N LEU A 453 -4.00 3.77 -10.75
CA LEU A 453 -2.89 2.85 -10.48
C LEU A 453 -1.83 3.50 -9.58
N VAL A 454 -1.49 2.82 -8.49
CA VAL A 454 -0.45 3.20 -7.54
C VAL A 454 0.71 2.19 -7.60
N LEU A 455 1.95 2.68 -7.57
CA LEU A 455 3.15 1.86 -7.54
C LEU A 455 3.99 2.19 -6.29
N ASP A 456 4.45 1.15 -5.61
CA ASP A 456 5.44 1.24 -4.53
C ASP A 456 6.67 0.37 -4.86
N PRO A 457 7.81 0.97 -5.28
CA PRO A 457 9.01 0.22 -5.65
C PRO A 457 9.83 -0.28 -4.44
N THR A 458 9.36 -0.03 -3.22
CA THR A 458 10.07 -0.25 -1.95
C THR A 458 9.26 -1.01 -0.91
N CYS A 459 8.01 -1.37 -1.22
CA CYS A 459 7.04 -2.21 -0.50
C CYS A 459 7.13 -2.28 1.04
N GLY A 460 8.19 -2.86 1.58
CA GLY A 460 8.37 -3.12 3.00
C GLY A 460 7.22 -3.99 3.51
N SER A 461 6.51 -3.54 4.53
CA SER A 461 5.36 -4.27 5.10
C SER A 461 4.06 -4.16 4.29
N GLY A 462 4.11 -3.61 3.07
CA GLY A 462 2.97 -3.47 2.18
C GLY A 462 1.99 -2.35 2.58
N THR A 463 2.48 -1.29 3.24
CA THR A 463 1.64 -0.17 3.68
C THR A 463 0.93 0.50 2.49
N THR A 464 1.64 0.75 1.38
CA THR A 464 1.05 1.40 0.21
C THR A 464 -0.01 0.55 -0.47
N ALA A 465 0.25 -0.75 -0.66
CA ALA A 465 -0.75 -1.69 -1.19
C ALA A 465 -2.00 -1.74 -0.29
N TYR A 466 -1.82 -1.82 1.04
CA TYR A 466 -2.93 -1.83 2.00
C TYR A 466 -3.79 -0.56 1.92
N VAL A 467 -3.16 0.62 1.84
CA VAL A 467 -3.88 1.90 1.76
C VAL A 467 -4.54 2.06 0.40
N ALA A 468 -3.86 1.71 -0.70
CA ALA A 468 -4.44 1.74 -2.04
C ALA A 468 -5.67 0.83 -2.14
N GLU A 469 -5.59 -0.40 -1.61
CA GLU A 469 -6.70 -1.33 -1.52
C GLU A 469 -7.85 -0.76 -0.67
N GLN A 470 -7.55 -0.14 0.49
CA GLN A 470 -8.56 0.49 1.36
C GLN A 470 -9.40 1.52 0.60
N TRP A 471 -8.73 2.28 -0.26
CA TRP A 471 -9.32 3.38 -0.98
C TRP A 471 -9.75 2.98 -2.41
N GLY A 472 -9.72 1.70 -2.77
CA GLY A 472 -10.21 1.22 -4.06
C GLY A 472 -9.35 1.63 -5.25
N ARG A 473 -8.03 1.79 -5.05
CA ARG A 473 -7.04 2.00 -6.11
C ARG A 473 -6.45 0.65 -6.53
N ARG A 474 -6.03 0.56 -7.80
CA ARG A 474 -5.21 -0.55 -8.28
C ARG A 474 -3.79 -0.37 -7.75
N TRP A 475 -3.10 -1.45 -7.42
CA TRP A 475 -1.75 -1.35 -6.88
C TRP A 475 -0.77 -2.39 -7.42
N ILE A 476 0.48 -1.96 -7.55
CA ILE A 476 1.67 -2.79 -7.77
C ILE A 476 2.66 -2.44 -6.67
N THR A 477 3.22 -3.44 -6.01
CA THR A 477 4.28 -3.25 -5.01
C THR A 477 5.40 -4.24 -5.26
N CYS A 478 6.65 -3.84 -5.06
CA CYS A 478 7.78 -4.76 -5.20
C CYS A 478 8.83 -4.59 -4.10
N ASP A 479 9.50 -5.69 -3.76
CA ASP A 479 10.61 -5.70 -2.82
C ASP A 479 11.66 -6.72 -3.26
N THR A 480 12.91 -6.51 -2.86
CA THR A 480 13.95 -7.55 -2.97
C THR A 480 13.87 -8.55 -1.83
N SER A 481 13.20 -8.20 -0.72
CA SER A 481 13.11 -9.02 0.48
C SER A 481 11.89 -9.95 0.49
N ARG A 482 12.16 -11.25 0.53
CA ARG A 482 11.11 -12.28 0.70
C ARG A 482 10.36 -12.16 2.02
N VAL A 483 11.02 -11.67 3.08
CA VAL A 483 10.38 -11.49 4.40
C VAL A 483 9.37 -10.35 4.34
N ALA A 484 9.75 -9.23 3.69
CA ALA A 484 8.87 -8.09 3.48
C ALA A 484 7.62 -8.50 2.71
N LEU A 485 7.78 -9.22 1.60
CA LEU A 485 6.65 -9.73 0.81
C LEU A 485 5.81 -10.76 1.57
N ALA A 486 6.41 -11.68 2.33
CA ALA A 486 5.64 -12.66 3.10
C ALA A 486 4.75 -11.98 4.16
N LEU A 487 5.25 -10.93 4.83
CA LEU A 487 4.50 -10.11 5.77
C LEU A 487 3.38 -9.31 5.07
N ALA A 488 3.71 -8.65 3.96
CA ALA A 488 2.76 -7.89 3.16
C ALA A 488 1.63 -8.77 2.60
N ARG A 489 1.97 -9.96 2.07
CA ARG A 489 1.03 -10.98 1.58
C ARG A 489 0.06 -11.38 2.68
N THR A 490 0.58 -11.79 3.84
CA THR A 490 -0.26 -12.20 4.99
C THR A 490 -1.17 -11.05 5.45
N ARG A 491 -0.64 -9.82 5.50
CA ARG A 491 -1.40 -8.61 5.86
C ARG A 491 -2.57 -8.39 4.90
N LEU A 492 -2.35 -8.49 3.60
CA LEU A 492 -3.39 -8.27 2.59
C LEU A 492 -4.40 -9.42 2.53
N MET A 493 -3.97 -10.68 2.68
CA MET A 493 -4.86 -11.84 2.71
C MET A 493 -5.87 -11.80 3.86
N ALA A 494 -5.46 -11.27 5.01
CA ALA A 494 -6.29 -11.22 6.22
C ALA A 494 -6.87 -9.83 6.52
N ALA A 495 -6.69 -8.86 5.61
CA ALA A 495 -7.16 -7.50 5.81
C ALA A 495 -8.69 -7.43 5.79
N ARG A 496 -9.23 -6.59 6.67
CA ARG A 496 -10.61 -6.14 6.66
C ARG A 496 -10.63 -4.66 6.34
N TYR A 497 -11.47 -4.27 5.38
CA TYR A 497 -11.69 -2.88 5.04
C TYR A 497 -13.16 -2.49 5.27
N PRO A 498 -13.42 -1.19 5.49
CA PRO A 498 -14.76 -0.65 5.31
C PRO A 498 -15.20 -0.79 3.85
N TYR A 499 -16.50 -0.96 3.65
CA TYR A 499 -17.13 -0.84 2.33
C TYR A 499 -17.72 0.56 2.20
N TYR A 500 -17.39 1.27 1.13
CA TYR A 500 -17.94 2.60 0.84
C TYR A 500 -19.00 2.53 -0.25
N TYR A 501 -20.05 3.33 -0.13
CA TYR A 501 -21.05 3.43 -1.19
C TYR A 501 -20.38 3.92 -2.47
N LEU A 502 -20.39 3.10 -3.52
CA LEU A 502 -19.92 3.48 -4.86
C LEU A 502 -20.93 4.44 -5.48
N ALA A 503 -20.47 5.58 -6.01
CA ALA A 503 -21.36 6.57 -6.62
C ALA A 503 -22.17 5.98 -7.77
N ASP A 504 -21.56 5.08 -8.56
CA ASP A 504 -22.18 4.42 -9.72
C ASP A 504 -22.90 3.12 -9.36
N THR A 505 -23.72 3.13 -8.31
CA THR A 505 -24.58 2.00 -7.93
C THR A 505 -25.97 2.49 -7.54
N GLU A 506 -26.97 1.61 -7.55
CA GLU A 506 -28.31 1.96 -7.08
C GLU A 506 -28.31 2.40 -5.61
N ASP A 507 -27.57 1.67 -4.76
CA ASP A 507 -27.43 1.99 -3.34
C ASP A 507 -26.70 3.32 -3.13
N GLY A 508 -25.65 3.59 -3.90
CA GLY A 508 -24.94 4.87 -3.88
C GLY A 508 -25.81 6.04 -4.34
N SER A 509 -26.57 5.86 -5.42
CA SER A 509 -27.51 6.88 -5.92
C SER A 509 -28.59 7.21 -4.88
N LYS A 510 -29.13 6.19 -4.20
CA LYS A 510 -30.08 6.38 -3.08
C LYS A 510 -29.41 7.12 -1.92
N LYS A 511 -28.18 6.75 -1.56
CA LYS A 511 -27.44 7.40 -0.46
C LYS A 511 -27.13 8.86 -0.78
N GLN A 512 -26.77 9.17 -2.02
CA GLN A 512 -26.52 10.54 -2.48
C GLN A 512 -27.81 11.37 -2.47
N ALA A 513 -28.94 10.79 -2.89
CA ALA A 513 -30.24 11.45 -2.83
C ALA A 513 -30.68 11.73 -1.37
N GLU A 514 -30.45 10.79 -0.45
CA GLU A 514 -30.71 10.98 0.98
C GLU A 514 -29.91 12.16 1.56
N MET A 515 -28.64 12.31 1.16
CA MET A 515 -27.75 13.35 1.69
C MET A 515 -27.96 14.73 1.06
N THR A 516 -28.31 14.78 -0.23
CA THR A 516 -28.48 16.04 -0.96
C THR A 516 -29.93 16.51 -1.01
N GLY A 517 -30.90 15.66 -0.69
CA GLY A 517 -32.33 15.91 -0.87
C GLY A 517 -32.76 15.97 -2.34
N LYS A 518 -31.87 15.71 -3.30
CA LYS A 518 -32.14 15.73 -4.74
C LYS A 518 -32.37 14.31 -5.24
N LEU A 519 -33.47 14.08 -5.94
CA LEU A 519 -33.75 12.79 -6.56
C LEU A 519 -32.68 12.48 -7.64
N PRO A 520 -32.25 11.22 -7.79
CA PRO A 520 -31.33 10.85 -8.87
C PRO A 520 -31.95 11.12 -10.23
N LEU A 521 -31.16 11.55 -11.20
CA LEU A 521 -31.60 11.64 -12.59
C LEU A 521 -31.98 10.23 -13.07
N ALA A 522 -33.22 10.05 -13.53
CA ALA A 522 -33.82 8.75 -13.79
C ALA A 522 -33.24 7.99 -15.02
N GLU A 523 -32.28 8.56 -15.74
CA GLU A 523 -31.95 8.13 -17.11
C GLU A 523 -30.68 7.27 -17.26
N VAL A 524 -29.83 7.13 -16.23
CA VAL A 524 -28.57 6.35 -16.35
C VAL A 524 -28.60 5.12 -15.46
N LYS A 525 -28.59 3.93 -16.07
CA LYS A 525 -28.38 2.68 -15.33
C LYS A 525 -26.94 2.64 -14.80
N PRO A 526 -26.73 2.42 -13.50
CA PRO A 526 -25.40 2.32 -12.92
C PRO A 526 -24.63 1.13 -13.51
N THR A 527 -23.34 1.31 -13.79
CA THR A 527 -22.45 0.26 -14.30
C THR A 527 -21.62 -0.41 -13.21
N GLY A 528 -21.63 0.14 -11.99
CA GLY A 528 -20.79 -0.34 -10.88
C GLY A 528 -19.32 0.07 -11.01
N ASP A 529 -18.99 1.05 -11.85
CA ASP A 529 -17.60 1.44 -12.09
C ASP A 529 -17.05 2.25 -10.92
N ILE A 530 -16.09 1.66 -10.20
CA ILE A 530 -15.40 2.30 -9.08
C ILE A 530 -14.72 3.62 -9.48
N ARG A 531 -14.34 3.80 -10.75
CA ARG A 531 -13.72 5.05 -11.24
C ARG A 531 -14.63 6.27 -11.14
N LYS A 532 -15.95 6.09 -11.03
CA LYS A 532 -16.88 7.20 -10.76
C LYS A 532 -16.86 7.66 -9.29
N GLY A 533 -16.05 7.01 -8.46
CA GLY A 533 -15.80 7.41 -7.08
C GLY A 533 -16.78 6.85 -6.07
N PHE A 534 -16.68 7.36 -4.84
CA PHE A 534 -17.59 7.03 -3.74
C PHE A 534 -18.61 8.15 -3.53
N VAL A 535 -19.62 7.88 -2.71
CA VAL A 535 -20.47 8.93 -2.15
C VAL A 535 -19.73 9.57 -0.98
N TYR A 536 -19.30 10.82 -1.13
CA TYR A 536 -18.52 11.57 -0.14
C TYR A 536 -19.38 12.54 0.67
N LYS A 537 -18.95 12.83 1.89
CA LYS A 537 -19.44 14.00 2.63
C LYS A 537 -19.00 15.28 1.94
N THR A 538 -19.87 16.28 1.97
CA THR A 538 -19.57 17.64 1.51
C THR A 538 -19.78 18.64 2.63
N VAL A 539 -18.99 19.71 2.64
CA VAL A 539 -19.14 20.83 3.58
C VAL A 539 -19.31 22.14 2.83
N PRO A 540 -20.12 23.08 3.34
CA PRO A 540 -20.27 24.38 2.71
C PRO A 540 -18.96 25.19 2.80
N HIS A 541 -18.73 26.04 1.81
CA HIS A 541 -17.67 27.03 1.76
C HIS A 541 -18.27 28.41 1.47
N VAL A 542 -18.99 28.94 2.45
CA VAL A 542 -19.59 30.27 2.37
C VAL A 542 -18.49 31.33 2.48
N THR A 543 -18.28 32.09 1.41
CA THR A 543 -17.33 33.20 1.37
C THR A 543 -18.05 34.55 1.40
N LEU A 544 -17.34 35.61 1.79
CA LEU A 544 -17.83 36.98 1.67
C LEU A 544 -18.28 37.29 0.24
N LYS A 545 -17.52 36.83 -0.75
CA LYS A 545 -17.80 37.00 -2.18
C LYS A 545 -19.10 36.31 -2.59
N ALA A 546 -19.35 35.08 -2.11
CA ALA A 546 -20.57 34.34 -2.42
C ALA A 546 -21.83 35.09 -1.96
N ILE A 547 -21.79 35.69 -0.77
CA ILE A 547 -22.92 36.47 -0.22
C ILE A 547 -23.06 37.80 -0.97
N ALA A 548 -21.95 38.51 -1.21
CA ALA A 548 -21.96 39.80 -1.89
C ALA A 548 -22.50 39.73 -3.34
N ASN A 549 -22.41 38.57 -3.98
CA ASN A 549 -22.87 38.35 -5.35
C ASN A 549 -24.25 37.68 -5.43
N ASN A 550 -24.90 37.36 -4.31
CA ASN A 550 -26.20 36.72 -4.29
C ASN A 550 -27.34 37.76 -4.35
N SER A 551 -27.91 37.97 -5.54
CA SER A 551 -29.00 38.91 -5.74
C SER A 551 -30.35 38.46 -5.15
N GLU A 552 -30.56 37.16 -4.88
CA GLU A 552 -31.80 36.69 -4.22
C GLU A 552 -31.97 37.33 -2.84
N ILE A 553 -30.87 37.74 -2.18
CA ILE A 553 -30.91 38.44 -0.90
C ILE A 553 -31.69 39.75 -1.01
N ASP A 554 -31.55 40.46 -2.13
CA ASP A 554 -32.23 41.74 -2.36
C ASP A 554 -33.75 41.52 -2.44
N ASP A 555 -34.19 40.52 -3.21
CA ASP A 555 -35.60 40.17 -3.40
C ASP A 555 -36.25 39.65 -2.11
N ILE A 556 -35.56 38.74 -1.41
CA ILE A 556 -36.03 38.20 -0.11
C ILE A 556 -36.14 39.35 0.88
N HIS A 557 -35.12 40.20 0.98
CA HIS A 557 -35.13 41.31 1.91
C HIS A 557 -36.27 42.28 1.61
N ALA A 558 -36.44 42.72 0.35
CA ALA A 558 -37.47 43.67 -0.05
C ALA A 558 -38.88 43.17 0.32
N ARG A 559 -39.21 41.92 -0.02
CA ARG A 559 -40.51 41.31 0.28
C ARG A 559 -40.82 41.25 1.78
N TRP A 560 -39.84 40.90 2.60
CA TRP A 560 -40.03 40.87 4.05
C TRP A 560 -40.00 42.27 4.68
N GLN A 561 -39.26 43.21 4.10
CA GLN A 561 -39.18 44.58 4.58
C GLN A 561 -40.55 45.26 4.54
N GLU A 562 -41.35 45.04 3.50
CA GLU A 562 -42.72 45.60 3.42
C GLU A 562 -43.58 45.21 4.63
N LYS A 563 -43.47 43.96 5.09
CA LYS A 563 -44.21 43.44 6.26
C LYS A 563 -43.63 43.95 7.59
N LEU A 564 -42.30 44.00 7.69
CA LEU A 564 -41.63 44.43 8.91
C LEU A 564 -41.80 45.94 9.14
N GLU A 565 -41.82 46.72 8.06
CA GLU A 565 -41.96 48.17 8.12
C GLU A 565 -43.37 48.58 8.57
N SER A 566 -44.42 47.91 8.08
CA SER A 566 -45.79 48.17 8.55
C SER A 566 -45.94 47.93 10.05
N LEU A 567 -45.44 46.79 10.54
CA LEU A 567 -45.44 46.45 11.96
C LEU A 567 -44.60 47.43 12.80
N ARG A 568 -43.45 47.89 12.28
CA ARG A 568 -42.59 48.87 12.94
C ARG A 568 -43.29 50.22 13.08
N ILE A 569 -43.96 50.70 12.04
CA ILE A 569 -44.70 51.97 12.05
C ILE A 569 -45.82 51.92 13.10
N GLU A 570 -46.60 50.84 13.13
CA GLU A 570 -47.66 50.65 14.12
C GLU A 570 -47.11 50.61 15.55
N LEU A 571 -46.03 49.86 15.78
CA LEU A 571 -45.37 49.76 17.07
C LEU A 571 -44.82 51.11 17.56
N ASN A 572 -44.15 51.86 16.67
CA ASN A 572 -43.62 53.19 16.95
C ASN A 572 -44.74 54.19 17.28
N ALA A 573 -45.85 54.17 16.52
CA ALA A 573 -47.00 55.04 16.78
C ALA A 573 -47.62 54.77 18.15
N LEU A 574 -47.77 53.49 18.51
CA LEU A 574 -48.41 53.06 19.76
C LEU A 574 -47.55 53.39 20.99
N LEU A 575 -46.23 53.25 20.88
CA LEU A 575 -45.28 53.54 21.96
C LEU A 575 -44.71 54.96 21.94
N LYS A 576 -45.11 55.78 20.96
CA LYS A 576 -44.59 57.13 20.70
C LYS A 576 -43.06 57.17 20.59
N GLN A 577 -42.52 56.19 19.88
CA GLN A 577 -41.10 56.05 19.59
C GLN A 577 -40.84 56.31 18.11
N ALA A 578 -39.56 56.36 17.74
CA ALA A 578 -39.12 56.54 16.35
C ALA A 578 -37.97 55.57 16.02
N TRP A 579 -38.10 54.31 16.47
CA TRP A 579 -37.06 53.31 16.29
C TRP A 579 -36.83 52.99 14.83
N GLN A 580 -35.56 52.98 14.44
CA GLN A 580 -35.11 52.34 13.22
C GLN A 580 -35.15 50.81 13.36
N GLU A 581 -34.99 50.10 12.24
CA GLU A 581 -35.09 48.63 12.23
C GLU A 581 -34.11 47.97 13.20
N TRP A 582 -32.88 48.48 13.29
CA TRP A 582 -31.84 48.01 14.20
C TRP A 582 -32.02 48.48 15.65
N GLU A 583 -33.02 49.31 15.94
CA GLU A 583 -33.30 49.87 17.28
C GLU A 583 -34.52 49.23 17.95
N VAL A 584 -35.28 48.38 17.24
CA VAL A 584 -36.46 47.69 17.78
C VAL A 584 -36.05 46.80 18.98
N PRO A 585 -36.66 46.95 20.17
CA PRO A 585 -36.29 46.19 21.37
C PRO A 585 -36.55 44.69 21.22
N ARG A 586 -35.77 43.86 21.92
CA ARG A 586 -35.93 42.40 21.90
C ARG A 586 -37.07 41.89 22.77
N GLU A 587 -37.30 42.59 23.88
CA GLU A 587 -38.30 42.25 24.87
C GLU A 587 -39.25 43.45 25.05
N ALA A 588 -40.53 43.15 25.28
CA ALA A 588 -41.49 44.19 25.60
C ALA A 588 -41.18 44.78 26.99
N GLY A 589 -41.32 46.09 27.14
CA GLY A 589 -41.18 46.73 28.44
C GLY A 589 -42.27 46.30 29.42
N GLN A 590 -41.97 46.33 30.72
CA GLN A 590 -42.89 45.87 31.77
C GLN A 590 -44.24 46.62 31.80
N GLU A 591 -44.27 47.85 31.29
CA GLU A 591 -45.47 48.72 31.27
C GLU A 591 -46.07 48.89 29.86
N TRP A 592 -45.66 48.07 28.88
CA TRP A 592 -46.19 48.18 27.53
C TRP A 592 -47.63 47.66 27.42
N PRO A 593 -48.48 48.28 26.58
CA PRO A 593 -49.79 47.71 26.25
C PRO A 593 -49.63 46.30 25.66
N ALA A 594 -50.55 45.39 25.98
CA ALA A 594 -50.51 44.00 25.48
C ALA A 594 -50.40 43.93 23.94
N GLN A 595 -51.13 44.81 23.24
CA GLN A 595 -51.08 44.94 21.79
C GLN A 595 -49.67 45.30 21.27
N ALA A 596 -48.90 46.11 22.00
CA ALA A 596 -47.51 46.43 21.64
C ALA A 596 -46.61 45.20 21.76
N GLY A 597 -46.83 44.37 22.80
CA GLY A 597 -46.13 43.12 23.00
C GLY A 597 -46.41 42.10 21.88
N GLU A 598 -47.66 41.98 21.44
CA GLU A 598 -48.04 41.13 20.31
C GLU A 598 -47.41 41.60 19.00
N LEU A 599 -47.46 42.90 18.70
CA LEU A 599 -46.82 43.48 17.51
C LEU A 599 -45.31 43.24 17.53
N LEU A 600 -44.66 43.40 18.69
CA LEU A 600 -43.24 43.15 18.83
C LEU A 600 -42.89 41.68 18.57
N ALA A 601 -43.67 40.75 19.13
CA ALA A 601 -43.47 39.32 18.92
C ALA A 601 -43.63 38.93 17.44
N GLN A 602 -44.64 39.48 16.76
CA GLN A 602 -44.87 39.27 15.32
C GLN A 602 -43.72 39.84 14.49
N TRP A 603 -43.22 41.03 14.83
CA TRP A 603 -42.09 41.65 14.15
C TRP A 603 -40.84 40.78 14.23
N TRP A 604 -40.48 40.28 15.42
CA TRP A 604 -39.32 39.39 15.59
C TRP A 604 -39.51 38.03 14.92
N GLU A 605 -40.72 37.48 14.91
CA GLU A 605 -41.02 36.25 14.18
C GLU A 605 -40.77 36.43 12.67
N HIS A 606 -41.27 37.50 12.06
CA HIS A 606 -41.00 37.82 10.66
C HIS A 606 -39.53 38.13 10.39
N ARG A 607 -38.83 38.77 11.33
CA ARG A 607 -37.39 39.04 11.21
C ARG A 607 -36.56 37.76 11.23
N ARG A 608 -36.93 36.77 12.06
CA ARG A 608 -36.35 35.43 12.10
C ARG A 608 -36.63 34.67 10.80
N GLN A 609 -37.86 34.70 10.30
CA GLN A 609 -38.23 34.08 9.03
C GLN A 609 -37.45 34.66 7.85
N ARG A 610 -37.32 36.00 7.77
CA ARG A 610 -36.47 36.67 6.77
C ARG A 610 -35.02 36.19 6.86
N GLN A 611 -34.45 36.12 8.06
CA GLN A 611 -33.07 35.68 8.24
C GLN A 611 -32.88 34.22 7.82
N ARG A 612 -33.81 33.33 8.20
CA ARG A 612 -33.77 31.92 7.81
C ARG A 612 -33.82 31.76 6.29
N GLU A 613 -34.69 32.48 5.61
CA GLU A 613 -34.79 32.41 4.15
C GLU A 613 -33.55 32.97 3.43
N ILE A 614 -32.94 34.03 3.96
CA ILE A 614 -31.64 34.53 3.47
C ILE A 614 -30.53 33.51 3.71
N ASP A 615 -30.44 32.93 4.92
CA ASP A 615 -29.47 31.90 5.26
C ASP A 615 -29.63 30.66 4.35
N ASP A 616 -30.87 30.26 4.05
CA ASP A 616 -31.19 29.17 3.11
C ASP A 616 -30.77 29.52 1.67
N SER A 617 -30.97 30.77 1.24
CA SER A 617 -30.46 31.23 -0.06
C SER A 617 -28.93 31.22 -0.12
N ILE A 618 -28.26 31.65 0.96
CA ILE A 618 -26.80 31.59 1.07
C ILE A 618 -26.33 30.14 1.01
N ALA A 619 -26.96 29.22 1.75
CA ALA A 619 -26.60 27.81 1.76
C ALA A 619 -26.81 27.14 0.38
N ARG A 620 -27.90 27.47 -0.33
CA ARG A 620 -28.18 26.94 -1.68
C ARG A 620 -27.19 27.44 -2.74
N ASN A 621 -26.70 28.67 -2.60
CA ASN A 621 -25.80 29.32 -3.56
C ASN A 621 -24.31 29.24 -3.16
N ALA A 622 -23.99 28.62 -2.02
CA ALA A 622 -22.61 28.45 -1.58
C ALA A 622 -21.92 27.31 -2.32
N ASP A 623 -20.64 27.51 -2.62
CA ASP A 623 -19.76 26.43 -3.05
C ASP A 623 -19.64 25.37 -1.95
N THR A 624 -19.37 24.14 -2.33
CA THR A 624 -19.15 23.04 -1.40
C THR A 624 -17.82 22.37 -1.65
N GLU A 625 -17.12 21.99 -0.57
CA GLU A 625 -15.91 21.18 -0.64
C GLU A 625 -16.24 19.72 -0.40
N THR A 626 -15.65 18.82 -1.19
CA THR A 626 -15.75 17.37 -0.99
C THR A 626 -14.67 16.89 -0.01
N LEU A 627 -15.08 16.11 0.99
CA LEU A 627 -14.17 15.48 1.94
C LEU A 627 -13.79 14.08 1.43
N TYR A 628 -12.71 14.00 0.65
CA TYR A 628 -12.27 12.75 0.00
C TYR A 628 -11.82 11.64 0.96
N ASP A 629 -11.46 12.01 2.18
CA ASP A 629 -11.15 11.14 3.32
C ASP A 629 -12.40 10.71 4.10
N GLN A 630 -13.60 11.20 3.73
CA GLN A 630 -14.86 10.88 4.42
C GLN A 630 -15.98 10.38 3.48
N PRO A 631 -15.77 9.27 2.77
CA PRO A 631 -16.87 8.57 2.10
C PRO A 631 -17.87 7.99 3.12
N TYR A 632 -19.11 7.83 2.69
CA TYR A 632 -20.12 7.14 3.49
C TYR A 632 -19.91 5.62 3.47
N GLU A 633 -19.84 5.02 4.66
CA GLU A 633 -19.66 3.58 4.86
C GLU A 633 -21.00 2.82 4.80
N ASP A 634 -21.03 1.72 4.05
CA ASP A 634 -22.08 0.70 4.13
C ASP A 634 -21.73 -0.36 5.18
N LYS A 635 -22.30 -0.19 6.38
CA LYS A 635 -22.08 -1.11 7.51
C LYS A 635 -22.75 -2.47 7.35
N LYS A 636 -23.49 -2.71 6.27
CA LYS A 636 -24.16 -4.00 6.00
C LYS A 636 -23.24 -5.01 5.31
N ARG A 637 -22.06 -4.58 4.84
CA ARG A 637 -21.09 -5.40 4.11
C ARG A 637 -19.75 -5.41 4.83
N VAL A 638 -19.01 -6.51 4.70
CA VAL A 638 -17.61 -6.59 5.10
C VAL A 638 -16.77 -6.71 3.85
N ARG A 639 -15.76 -5.84 3.70
CA ARG A 639 -14.87 -5.86 2.56
C ARG A 639 -13.55 -6.54 2.89
N VAL A 640 -13.08 -7.39 1.98
CA VAL A 640 -11.75 -7.99 1.98
C VAL A 640 -10.97 -7.49 0.76
N THR A 641 -9.67 -7.78 0.72
CA THR A 641 -8.81 -7.46 -0.43
C THR A 641 -9.33 -8.15 -1.71
N GLY A 642 -9.31 -7.45 -2.84
CA GLY A 642 -9.59 -8.02 -4.15
C GLY A 642 -8.54 -9.08 -4.59
N PRO A 643 -8.72 -9.67 -5.79
CA PRO A 643 -7.77 -10.63 -6.33
C PRO A 643 -6.39 -10.01 -6.53
N PHE A 644 -5.34 -10.74 -6.15
CA PHE A 644 -3.97 -10.32 -6.39
C PHE A 644 -3.04 -11.50 -6.67
N THR A 645 -1.90 -11.19 -7.27
CA THR A 645 -0.87 -12.14 -7.67
C THR A 645 0.41 -11.90 -6.90
N VAL A 646 1.12 -12.98 -6.58
CA VAL A 646 2.51 -12.94 -6.13
C VAL A 646 3.37 -13.35 -7.32
N GLU A 647 4.35 -12.52 -7.66
CA GLU A 647 5.15 -12.63 -8.87
C GLU A 647 6.63 -12.53 -8.51
N SER A 648 7.51 -12.99 -9.40
CA SER A 648 8.95 -12.87 -9.24
C SER A 648 9.61 -12.60 -10.58
N LEU A 649 10.72 -11.85 -10.57
CA LEU A 649 11.73 -12.03 -11.61
C LEU A 649 12.31 -13.43 -11.35
N SER A 650 12.07 -14.40 -12.23
CA SER A 650 12.66 -15.73 -12.06
C SER A 650 14.20 -15.57 -12.06
N PRO A 651 14.95 -16.30 -11.23
CA PRO A 651 16.30 -15.90 -10.86
C PRO A 651 17.29 -16.34 -11.94
N HIS A 652 17.32 -15.62 -13.06
CA HIS A 652 18.46 -15.62 -13.97
C HIS A 652 18.70 -14.19 -14.49
N ARG A 653 19.95 -13.75 -14.34
CA ARG A 653 20.60 -12.53 -14.88
C ARG A 653 20.15 -11.16 -14.34
N VAL A 654 20.98 -10.63 -13.44
CA VAL A 654 21.49 -9.26 -13.62
C VAL A 654 22.86 -9.40 -14.29
N LEU A 655 22.91 -9.15 -15.59
CA LEU A 655 24.17 -8.87 -16.28
C LEU A 655 24.69 -7.54 -15.72
N SER A 656 25.77 -7.58 -14.94
CA SER A 656 26.63 -6.42 -14.79
C SER A 656 27.44 -6.28 -16.07
N THR A 657 27.38 -5.09 -16.67
CA THR A 657 28.15 -4.66 -17.82
C THR A 657 29.65 -4.80 -17.54
N ASP A 658 30.28 -5.84 -18.09
CA ASP A 658 31.70 -5.81 -18.40
C ASP A 658 31.85 -5.37 -19.87
N GLU A 659 32.70 -4.36 -20.04
CA GLU A 659 33.03 -3.62 -21.26
C GLU A 659 33.28 -4.53 -22.48
N GLU A 660 32.88 -4.07 -23.68
CA GLU A 660 33.37 -4.63 -24.93
C GLU A 660 34.91 -4.55 -24.97
N ARG A 661 35.57 -5.72 -24.86
CA ARG A 661 36.99 -5.92 -25.13
C ARG A 661 37.18 -6.94 -26.25
N PRO A 662 38.31 -6.88 -26.99
CA PRO A 662 38.47 -7.58 -28.25
C PRO A 662 38.32 -9.11 -28.12
N ALA A 663 37.73 -9.73 -29.13
CA ALA A 663 37.35 -11.15 -29.19
C ALA A 663 38.48 -12.17 -28.91
N SER A 664 39.75 -11.75 -28.90
CA SER A 664 40.89 -12.62 -28.57
C SER A 664 41.16 -12.77 -27.06
N GLU A 665 40.62 -11.92 -26.20
CA GLU A 665 40.72 -12.06 -24.74
C GLU A 665 39.50 -12.77 -24.12
N THR A 666 38.37 -12.79 -24.82
CA THR A 666 37.12 -13.41 -24.36
C THR A 666 37.28 -14.93 -24.21
N THR A 667 38.00 -15.59 -25.12
CA THR A 667 38.19 -17.05 -25.07
C THR A 667 39.11 -17.50 -23.94
N ALA A 668 40.01 -16.64 -23.47
CA ALA A 668 40.98 -16.98 -22.42
C ALA A 668 40.49 -16.65 -20.99
N LYS A 669 39.48 -15.78 -20.84
CA LYS A 669 38.97 -15.37 -19.52
C LYS A 669 37.70 -16.11 -19.08
N THR A 670 36.86 -16.57 -20.01
CA THR A 670 35.65 -17.35 -19.67
C THR A 670 35.99 -18.68 -18.99
N GLU A 671 37.14 -19.28 -19.27
CA GLU A 671 37.64 -20.47 -18.55
C GLU A 671 38.30 -20.14 -17.19
N SER A 672 38.73 -18.89 -16.97
CA SER A 672 39.50 -18.50 -15.78
C SER A 672 38.67 -17.95 -14.62
N ALA A 673 37.46 -17.42 -14.88
CA ALA A 673 36.57 -16.87 -13.86
C ALA A 673 35.59 -17.92 -13.30
N SER A 674 35.04 -18.81 -14.14
CA SER A 674 34.20 -19.94 -13.68
C SER A 674 34.99 -20.89 -12.79
N GLY A 675 36.25 -21.16 -13.15
CA GLY A 675 37.15 -21.99 -12.35
C GLY A 675 37.46 -21.41 -10.96
N GLN A 676 37.41 -20.09 -10.76
CA GLN A 676 37.64 -19.48 -9.43
C GLN A 676 36.44 -19.65 -8.50
N PHE A 677 35.21 -19.44 -9.01
CA PHE A 677 33.98 -19.70 -8.27
C PHE A 677 33.87 -21.17 -7.88
N GLU A 678 34.02 -22.08 -8.85
CA GLU A 678 33.95 -23.53 -8.61
C GLU A 678 34.99 -23.97 -7.59
N THR A 679 36.25 -23.53 -7.74
CA THR A 679 37.32 -23.85 -6.78
C THR A 679 37.01 -23.33 -5.38
N MET A 680 36.52 -22.09 -5.26
CA MET A 680 36.15 -21.50 -3.97
C MET A 680 35.01 -22.26 -3.29
N ILE A 681 33.96 -22.61 -4.05
CA ILE A 681 32.84 -23.39 -3.54
C ILE A 681 33.29 -24.78 -3.11
N LEU A 682 34.08 -25.48 -3.93
CA LEU A 682 34.60 -26.81 -3.61
C LEU A 682 35.51 -26.81 -2.38
N ASP A 683 36.37 -25.79 -2.22
CA ASP A 683 37.24 -25.67 -1.05
C ASP A 683 36.46 -25.41 0.24
N ASN A 684 35.41 -24.59 0.17
CA ASN A 684 34.52 -24.37 1.30
C ASN A 684 33.64 -25.59 1.57
N LEU A 685 33.18 -26.29 0.54
CA LEU A 685 32.39 -27.52 0.66
C LEU A 685 33.21 -28.65 1.29
N ARG A 686 34.49 -28.76 0.93
CA ARG A 686 35.45 -29.70 1.54
C ARG A 686 35.65 -29.40 3.04
N LYS A 687 35.77 -28.12 3.41
CA LYS A 687 35.98 -27.69 4.82
C LYS A 687 34.72 -27.77 5.67
N ALA A 688 33.58 -27.34 5.11
CA ALA A 688 32.33 -27.19 5.84
C ALA A 688 31.52 -28.48 5.86
N GLY A 689 31.59 -29.28 4.81
CA GLY A 689 30.66 -30.39 4.58
C GLY A 689 29.25 -29.89 4.27
N VAL A 690 28.31 -30.83 4.16
CA VAL A 690 26.88 -30.54 3.94
C VAL A 690 26.11 -30.85 5.22
N GLN A 691 25.32 -29.91 5.71
CA GLN A 691 24.56 -30.07 6.96
C GLN A 691 23.06 -29.95 6.71
N ASN A 692 22.25 -30.49 7.61
CA ASN A 692 20.85 -30.16 7.71
C ASN A 692 20.59 -29.16 8.87
N THR A 693 19.32 -28.97 9.24
CA THR A 693 18.90 -28.06 10.33
C THR A 693 19.36 -28.51 11.73
N ILE A 694 19.90 -29.72 11.88
CA ILE A 694 20.41 -30.29 13.14
C ILE A 694 21.94 -30.18 13.19
N LYS A 695 22.47 -29.48 14.20
CA LYS A 695 23.91 -29.13 14.31
C LYS A 695 24.90 -30.31 14.27
N ASN A 696 24.47 -31.52 14.59
CA ASN A 696 25.33 -32.72 14.67
C ASN A 696 25.15 -33.69 13.49
N GLU A 697 24.31 -33.36 12.50
CA GLU A 697 24.05 -34.19 11.32
C GLU A 697 24.69 -33.52 10.09
N ARG A 698 25.96 -33.88 9.83
CA ARG A 698 26.79 -33.28 8.78
C ARG A 698 27.52 -34.36 7.97
N LEU A 699 27.40 -34.28 6.65
CA LEU A 699 28.23 -35.03 5.71
C LEU A 699 29.62 -34.41 5.67
N LYS A 700 30.65 -35.18 6.02
CA LYS A 700 32.05 -34.79 5.84
C LYS A 700 32.66 -35.64 4.73
N PHE A 701 33.35 -35.00 3.80
CA PHE A 701 34.05 -35.68 2.73
C PHE A 701 35.40 -36.18 3.25
N ASP A 702 35.74 -37.44 3.00
CA ASP A 702 37.08 -37.99 3.24
C ASP A 702 38.05 -37.49 2.16
N ALA A 703 37.56 -37.43 0.92
CA ALA A 703 38.22 -36.80 -0.21
C ALA A 703 37.17 -36.13 -1.12
N LEU A 704 37.51 -34.97 -1.70
CA LEU A 704 36.68 -34.29 -2.70
C LEU A 704 37.60 -33.52 -3.64
N GLU A 705 37.68 -33.95 -4.89
CA GLU A 705 38.55 -33.42 -5.93
C GLU A 705 37.75 -32.90 -7.13
N PRO A 706 38.22 -31.84 -7.81
CA PRO A 706 37.60 -31.38 -9.05
C PRO A 706 37.48 -32.50 -10.08
N PHE A 707 36.34 -32.58 -10.74
CA PHE A 707 36.04 -33.60 -11.75
C PHE A 707 35.72 -32.90 -13.06
N ALA A 708 36.38 -33.31 -14.15
CA ALA A 708 36.21 -32.72 -15.47
C ALA A 708 34.95 -33.29 -16.18
N GLY A 709 33.79 -33.12 -15.54
CA GLY A 709 32.49 -33.47 -16.12
C GLY A 709 31.84 -32.29 -16.82
N VAL A 710 30.76 -32.57 -17.58
CA VAL A 710 29.95 -31.53 -18.23
C VAL A 710 29.01 -30.88 -17.22
N TRP A 711 28.47 -31.67 -16.30
CA TRP A 711 27.53 -31.27 -15.25
C TRP A 711 28.02 -31.64 -13.84
N ILE A 712 29.03 -32.52 -13.74
CA ILE A 712 29.70 -32.88 -12.48
C ILE A 712 31.01 -32.10 -12.37
N HIS A 713 31.15 -31.36 -11.28
CA HIS A 713 32.27 -30.45 -11.05
C HIS A 713 33.25 -30.98 -10.01
N ALA A 714 32.82 -31.91 -9.15
CA ALA A 714 33.72 -32.65 -8.25
C ALA A 714 33.26 -34.08 -7.98
N ALA A 715 34.22 -34.92 -7.62
CA ALA A 715 34.02 -36.31 -7.23
C ALA A 715 34.79 -36.59 -5.94
N GLY A 716 34.23 -37.42 -5.09
CA GLY A 716 34.78 -37.68 -3.77
C GLY A 716 34.25 -38.94 -3.11
N GLU A 717 34.67 -39.14 -1.88
CA GLU A 717 34.25 -40.25 -1.02
C GLU A 717 33.89 -39.74 0.37
N TYR A 718 32.93 -40.39 1.00
CA TYR A 718 32.57 -40.14 2.40
C TYR A 718 32.26 -41.46 3.11
N THR A 719 32.63 -41.54 4.39
CA THR A 719 32.40 -42.70 5.25
C THR A 719 31.14 -42.49 6.08
N GLU A 720 30.18 -43.41 5.95
CA GLU A 720 28.97 -43.43 6.79
C GLU A 720 29.26 -43.91 8.22
N LYS A 721 28.34 -43.65 9.16
CA LYS A 721 28.49 -44.06 10.57
C LYS A 721 28.62 -45.58 10.77
N ASP A 722 28.19 -46.37 9.80
CA ASP A 722 28.33 -47.84 9.78
C ASP A 722 29.68 -48.32 9.21
N GLY A 723 30.55 -47.40 8.78
CA GLY A 723 31.87 -47.69 8.23
C GLY A 723 31.89 -47.96 6.72
N ALA A 724 30.75 -47.85 6.02
CA ALA A 724 30.70 -47.99 4.57
C ALA A 724 31.23 -46.74 3.86
N VAL A 725 32.18 -46.91 2.95
CA VAL A 725 32.68 -45.84 2.08
C VAL A 725 31.77 -45.74 0.85
N LYS A 726 31.23 -44.54 0.60
CA LYS A 726 30.37 -44.25 -0.55
C LYS A 726 30.97 -43.17 -1.42
N ARG A 727 30.69 -43.27 -2.73
CA ARG A 727 31.18 -42.31 -3.73
C ARG A 727 30.15 -41.22 -3.95
N VAL A 728 30.62 -39.98 -3.94
CA VAL A 728 29.79 -38.78 -4.11
C VAL A 728 30.27 -37.95 -5.29
N ALA A 729 29.33 -37.54 -6.13
CA ALA A 729 29.51 -36.53 -7.16
C ALA A 729 28.90 -35.20 -6.69
N VAL A 730 29.48 -34.08 -7.09
CA VAL A 730 28.98 -32.74 -6.80
C VAL A 730 28.72 -32.01 -8.12
N SER A 731 27.51 -31.49 -8.28
CA SER A 731 27.16 -30.57 -9.35
C SER A 731 26.97 -29.18 -8.74
N LEU A 732 27.64 -28.18 -9.30
CA LEU A 732 27.50 -26.80 -8.86
C LEU A 732 26.49 -26.08 -9.76
N GLY A 733 25.50 -25.49 -9.11
CA GLY A 733 24.55 -24.57 -9.69
C GLY A 733 25.22 -23.26 -10.08
N PRO A 734 24.55 -22.46 -10.91
CA PRO A 734 25.08 -21.17 -11.35
C PRO A 734 25.34 -20.25 -10.15
N GLU A 735 26.44 -19.49 -10.19
CA GLU A 735 26.78 -18.47 -9.20
C GLU A 735 25.65 -17.44 -9.02
N HIS A 736 24.93 -17.16 -10.11
CA HIS A 736 23.82 -16.22 -10.18
C HIS A 736 22.61 -16.86 -10.89
N GLY A 737 21.97 -17.84 -10.25
CA GLY A 737 20.67 -18.36 -10.69
C GLY A 737 20.09 -19.49 -9.84
N THR A 738 18.98 -20.09 -10.31
CA THR A 738 18.44 -21.33 -9.74
C THR A 738 18.96 -22.57 -10.44
N VAL A 739 19.17 -23.63 -9.66
CA VAL A 739 19.28 -24.98 -10.21
C VAL A 739 17.89 -25.40 -10.69
N GLY A 740 17.74 -25.71 -11.99
CA GLY A 740 16.51 -26.22 -12.58
C GLY A 740 16.47 -27.75 -12.72
N PRO A 741 15.30 -28.36 -13.02
CA PRO A 741 15.15 -29.81 -13.15
C PRO A 741 16.08 -30.42 -14.22
N VAL A 742 16.22 -29.73 -15.36
CA VAL A 742 17.12 -30.16 -16.46
C VAL A 742 18.57 -30.33 -15.98
N GLN A 743 19.10 -29.37 -15.22
CA GLN A 743 20.46 -29.46 -14.69
C GLN A 743 20.62 -30.66 -13.76
N VAL A 744 19.65 -30.89 -12.87
CA VAL A 744 19.63 -32.02 -11.95
C VAL A 744 19.60 -33.34 -12.71
N LYS A 745 18.76 -33.43 -13.74
CA LYS A 745 18.58 -34.60 -14.59
C LYS A 745 19.83 -34.93 -15.41
N GLU A 746 20.44 -33.93 -16.06
CA GLU A 746 21.66 -34.15 -16.84
C GLU A 746 22.86 -34.47 -15.94
N ALA A 747 22.99 -33.79 -14.79
CA ALA A 747 23.99 -34.14 -13.78
C ALA A 747 23.79 -35.57 -13.25
N ALA A 748 22.56 -36.00 -13.02
CA ALA A 748 22.25 -37.35 -12.58
C ALA A 748 22.54 -38.39 -13.68
N LYS A 749 22.19 -38.12 -14.94
CA LYS A 749 22.55 -38.99 -16.07
C LYS A 749 24.06 -39.17 -16.17
N GLU A 750 24.82 -38.08 -16.07
CA GLU A 750 26.28 -38.13 -16.10
C GLU A 750 26.86 -38.93 -14.92
N ALA A 751 26.29 -38.76 -13.72
CA ALA A 751 26.72 -39.48 -12.53
C ALA A 751 26.43 -40.99 -12.62
N VAL A 752 25.39 -41.38 -13.36
CA VAL A 752 25.06 -42.78 -13.62
C VAL A 752 25.87 -43.36 -14.79
N GLN A 753 26.16 -42.59 -15.83
CA GLN A 753 26.90 -43.05 -17.02
C GLN A 753 28.42 -43.20 -16.79
N GLY A 754 28.96 -42.59 -15.73
CA GLY A 754 30.38 -42.69 -15.33
C GLY A 754 30.74 -43.92 -14.49
N ILE A 755 31.71 -43.76 -13.57
CA ILE A 755 32.32 -44.81 -12.72
C ILE A 755 31.36 -45.31 -11.60
N GLY A 756 30.07 -44.96 -11.65
CA GLY A 756 29.05 -45.27 -10.65
C GLY A 756 29.25 -44.48 -9.35
N PHE A 757 28.42 -43.46 -9.12
CA PHE A 757 28.32 -42.74 -7.85
C PHE A 757 27.10 -43.22 -7.04
N ASP A 758 27.21 -43.21 -5.71
CA ASP A 758 26.12 -43.56 -4.80
C ASP A 758 25.27 -42.33 -4.43
N LEU A 759 25.91 -41.15 -4.45
CA LEU A 759 25.31 -39.87 -4.08
C LEU A 759 25.67 -38.77 -5.10
N LEU A 760 24.71 -37.94 -5.49
CA LEU A 760 24.91 -36.70 -6.22
C LEU A 760 24.44 -35.54 -5.35
N ILE A 761 25.34 -34.63 -4.99
CA ILE A 761 24.99 -33.40 -4.29
C ILE A 761 24.92 -32.29 -5.32
N VAL A 762 23.75 -31.70 -5.51
CA VAL A 762 23.57 -30.54 -6.38
C VAL A 762 23.56 -29.30 -5.50
N CYS A 763 24.59 -28.48 -5.56
CA CYS A 763 24.70 -27.28 -4.73
C CYS A 763 24.16 -26.07 -5.48
N GLY A 764 23.29 -25.25 -4.89
CA GLY A 764 22.76 -24.04 -5.53
C GLY A 764 22.43 -22.95 -4.52
N PHE A 765 22.54 -21.67 -4.89
CA PHE A 765 22.05 -20.59 -4.02
C PHE A 765 20.51 -20.54 -3.97
N ALA A 766 19.86 -21.03 -5.03
CA ALA A 766 18.42 -21.21 -5.14
C ALA A 766 18.11 -22.45 -6.00
N PHE A 767 16.91 -23.03 -5.82
CA PHE A 767 16.41 -24.17 -6.60
C PHE A 767 15.04 -23.84 -7.16
N ASP A 768 14.75 -24.33 -8.36
CA ASP A 768 13.41 -24.33 -8.93
C ASP A 768 12.48 -25.22 -8.07
N PRO A 769 11.20 -24.84 -7.85
CA PRO A 769 10.25 -25.64 -7.10
C PRO A 769 10.12 -27.11 -7.58
N HIS A 770 10.28 -27.35 -8.89
CA HIS A 770 10.13 -28.67 -9.52
C HIS A 770 11.37 -29.56 -9.40
N VAL A 771 12.50 -29.06 -8.91
CA VAL A 771 13.70 -29.88 -8.65
C VAL A 771 13.38 -31.04 -7.70
N SER A 772 12.47 -30.82 -6.76
CA SER A 772 11.99 -31.83 -5.80
C SER A 772 11.33 -33.05 -6.47
N GLU A 773 10.71 -32.88 -7.63
CA GLU A 773 10.02 -33.97 -8.32
C GLU A 773 10.99 -34.96 -9.01
N GLU A 774 12.10 -34.45 -9.56
CA GLU A 774 13.08 -35.25 -10.30
C GLU A 774 14.22 -35.80 -9.42
N ALA A 775 14.42 -35.27 -8.20
CA ALA A 775 15.59 -35.54 -7.36
C ALA A 775 15.50 -36.79 -6.44
N LYS A 776 14.65 -37.78 -6.74
CA LYS A 776 14.39 -38.86 -5.76
C LYS A 776 15.33 -40.06 -5.82
N ARG A 777 15.68 -40.54 -7.01
CA ARG A 777 16.68 -41.60 -7.23
C ARG A 777 16.80 -41.93 -8.72
N TYR A 778 18.01 -41.89 -9.26
CA TYR A 778 18.31 -42.39 -10.60
C TYR A 778 18.96 -43.77 -10.47
N GLY A 779 18.14 -44.83 -10.47
CA GLY A 779 18.61 -46.18 -10.20
C GLY A 779 19.10 -46.34 -8.75
N LYS A 780 20.41 -46.52 -8.56
CA LYS A 780 21.06 -46.57 -7.23
C LYS A 780 21.56 -45.21 -6.73
N LEU A 781 21.62 -44.20 -7.59
CA LEU A 781 22.11 -42.86 -7.27
C LEU A 781 21.05 -42.08 -6.48
N THR A 782 21.40 -41.60 -5.29
CA THR A 782 20.59 -40.65 -4.52
C THR A 782 20.98 -39.22 -4.89
N VAL A 783 20.02 -38.32 -5.11
CA VAL A 783 20.29 -36.91 -5.46
C VAL A 783 19.91 -36.01 -4.30
N LEU A 784 20.77 -35.06 -3.93
CA LEU A 784 20.57 -34.13 -2.80
C LEU A 784 20.75 -32.68 -3.24
N PRO A 785 19.68 -31.87 -3.25
CA PRO A 785 19.80 -30.44 -3.40
C PRO A 785 20.34 -29.81 -2.09
N ALA A 786 21.49 -29.16 -2.17
CA ALA A 786 22.12 -28.45 -1.07
C ALA A 786 22.16 -26.93 -1.34
N LYS A 787 21.44 -26.15 -0.53
CA LYS A 787 21.44 -24.70 -0.56
C LYS A 787 22.78 -24.16 -0.08
N MET A 788 23.47 -23.41 -0.95
CA MET A 788 24.68 -22.69 -0.61
C MET A 788 24.33 -21.43 0.19
N ASN A 789 25.12 -21.15 1.23
CA ASN A 789 25.00 -19.92 2.00
C ASN A 789 25.55 -18.74 1.18
N PRO A 790 24.79 -17.64 1.03
CA PRO A 790 25.21 -16.46 0.28
C PRO A 790 26.59 -15.92 0.64
N ASP A 791 27.05 -16.11 1.89
CA ASP A 791 28.38 -15.69 2.34
C ASP A 791 29.52 -16.34 1.54
N LEU A 792 29.27 -17.48 0.90
CA LEU A 792 30.21 -18.17 0.02
C LEU A 792 30.51 -17.41 -1.27
N ALA A 793 29.57 -16.59 -1.77
CA ALA A 793 29.80 -15.74 -2.94
C ALA A 793 30.51 -14.43 -2.59
N MET A 794 30.74 -14.15 -1.30
CA MET A 794 31.03 -12.80 -0.79
C MET A 794 32.46 -12.58 -0.28
N GLY A 795 33.31 -13.61 -0.25
CA GLY A 795 34.75 -13.52 0.10
C GLY A 795 35.11 -13.76 1.58
N GLU A 796 36.41 -13.92 1.87
CA GLU A 796 36.95 -14.44 3.14
C GLU A 796 36.59 -13.64 4.41
N GLU A 797 36.23 -12.37 4.31
CA GLU A 797 36.02 -11.49 5.47
C GLU A 797 34.71 -11.77 6.22
N LEU A 798 33.63 -12.10 5.49
CA LEU A 798 32.34 -12.48 6.06
C LEU A 798 32.33 -13.94 6.53
N LEU A 799 33.01 -14.83 5.79
CA LEU A 799 33.23 -16.24 6.16
C LEU A 799 33.86 -16.40 7.57
N LYS A 800 34.70 -15.45 8.00
CA LYS A 800 35.29 -15.44 9.35
C LYS A 800 34.28 -15.17 10.48
N LYS A 801 33.14 -14.52 10.19
CA LYS A 801 32.10 -14.17 11.18
C LYS A 801 30.94 -15.16 11.24
N THR A 802 30.62 -15.83 10.14
CA THR A 802 29.46 -16.75 10.02
C THR A 802 29.70 -18.12 10.65
N GLY A 803 30.97 -18.54 10.78
CA GLY A 803 31.34 -19.88 11.26
C GLY A 803 31.06 -20.97 10.22
N SER A 804 31.85 -22.04 10.20
CA SER A 804 31.74 -23.16 9.25
C SER A 804 30.49 -24.05 9.45
N GLY A 805 29.54 -23.59 10.27
CA GLY A 805 28.30 -24.26 10.67
C GLY A 805 27.29 -24.44 9.54
N ASN A 806 27.07 -23.39 8.74
CA ASN A 806 25.84 -23.24 7.96
C ASN A 806 26.12 -22.89 6.49
N LEU A 807 27.23 -23.35 5.92
CA LEU A 807 27.65 -22.94 4.57
C LEU A 807 26.91 -23.71 3.46
N PHE A 808 26.51 -24.97 3.71
CA PHE A 808 25.76 -25.79 2.76
C PHE A 808 24.65 -26.52 3.51
N MET A 809 23.39 -26.16 3.25
CA MET A 809 22.20 -26.67 3.94
C MET A 809 21.29 -27.47 3.01
N ILE A 810 20.87 -28.68 3.40
CA ILE A 810 19.91 -29.46 2.61
C ILE A 810 18.49 -28.93 2.82
N PHE A 811 17.75 -28.73 1.73
CA PHE A 811 16.35 -28.28 1.79
C PHE A 811 15.39 -29.47 1.85
N GLY A 812 14.31 -29.34 2.62
CA GLY A 812 13.28 -30.36 2.73
C GLY A 812 12.02 -30.09 1.94
N GLU A 813 11.42 -31.15 1.40
CA GLU A 813 10.11 -31.11 0.72
C GLU A 813 8.96 -31.07 1.73
N PRO A 814 7.79 -30.53 1.38
CA PRO A 814 6.58 -30.76 2.17
C PRO A 814 6.33 -32.25 2.38
N ASP A 815 6.26 -32.67 3.65
CA ASP A 815 5.81 -34.02 4.03
C ASP A 815 4.34 -33.96 4.45
N ILE A 816 3.51 -34.78 3.80
CA ILE A 816 2.07 -34.81 4.02
C ILE A 816 1.56 -36.24 4.16
N GLN A 817 0.46 -36.41 4.90
CA GLN A 817 -0.26 -37.67 5.03
C GLN A 817 -1.77 -37.52 4.75
N PRO A 818 -2.48 -38.56 4.27
CA PRO A 818 -1.98 -39.89 3.94
C PRO A 818 -1.44 -39.97 2.51
N VAL A 819 -0.16 -40.30 2.37
CA VAL A 819 0.47 -40.69 1.10
C VAL A 819 0.79 -42.19 1.16
N ASP A 820 0.37 -42.95 0.16
CA ASP A 820 0.67 -44.38 0.11
C ASP A 820 2.18 -44.60 -0.11
N PRO A 821 2.89 -45.32 0.80
CA PRO A 821 4.34 -45.46 0.71
C PRO A 821 4.86 -46.23 -0.52
N LYS A 822 4.00 -46.99 -1.22
CA LYS A 822 4.36 -47.79 -2.39
C LYS A 822 4.10 -47.06 -3.70
N THR A 823 3.01 -46.29 -3.76
CA THR A 823 2.58 -45.60 -4.98
C THR A 823 2.90 -44.10 -4.96
N GLY A 824 3.16 -43.51 -3.79
CA GLY A 824 3.38 -42.07 -3.63
C GLY A 824 2.12 -41.23 -3.83
N LEU A 825 0.95 -41.86 -3.97
CA LEU A 825 -0.32 -41.19 -4.23
C LEU A 825 -1.09 -40.95 -2.94
N ILE A 826 -1.84 -39.86 -2.91
CA ILE A 826 -2.79 -39.58 -1.84
C ILE A 826 -4.00 -40.49 -2.01
N LYS A 827 -4.35 -41.20 -0.93
CA LYS A 827 -5.55 -42.03 -0.90
C LYS A 827 -6.74 -41.24 -0.38
N PRO A 828 -7.86 -41.21 -1.11
CA PRO A 828 -9.11 -40.68 -0.58
C PRO A 828 -9.52 -41.42 0.70
N GLY A 829 -10.20 -40.69 1.60
CA GLY A 829 -10.87 -41.25 2.76
C GLY A 829 -12.01 -42.19 2.37
N ALA A 830 -12.60 -42.86 3.36
CA ALA A 830 -13.72 -43.79 3.14
C ALA A 830 -14.97 -43.10 2.55
N ASP A 831 -15.09 -41.79 2.70
CA ASP A 831 -16.14 -40.93 2.16
C ASP A 831 -15.83 -40.40 0.74
N GLY A 832 -14.69 -40.80 0.15
CA GLY A 832 -14.24 -40.34 -1.18
C GLY A 832 -13.61 -38.95 -1.20
N LYS A 833 -13.55 -38.26 -0.05
CA LYS A 833 -12.90 -36.96 0.08
C LYS A 833 -11.43 -37.09 0.43
N ILE A 834 -10.65 -36.08 0.10
CA ILE A 834 -9.24 -36.00 0.41
C ILE A 834 -9.05 -35.05 1.59
N GLN A 835 -8.26 -35.47 2.57
CA GLN A 835 -7.83 -34.64 3.67
C GLN A 835 -6.35 -34.92 3.92
N ILE A 836 -5.54 -33.86 3.91
CA ILE A 836 -4.09 -34.00 4.09
C ILE A 836 -3.64 -33.33 5.39
N GLU A 837 -2.64 -33.89 6.04
CA GLU A 837 -1.98 -33.34 7.22
C GLU A 837 -0.52 -33.08 6.92
N LEU A 838 -0.10 -31.84 7.11
CA LEU A 838 1.28 -31.40 7.00
C LEU A 838 2.06 -31.90 8.22
N MET A 839 2.99 -32.81 7.99
CA MET A 839 3.84 -33.38 9.03
C MET A 839 5.06 -32.50 9.31
N GLY A 840 5.47 -31.71 8.31
CA GLY A 840 6.61 -30.82 8.39
C GLY A 840 7.28 -30.64 7.04
N LEU A 841 8.59 -30.40 7.07
CA LEU A 841 9.46 -30.45 5.90
C LEU A 841 10.40 -31.65 6.06
N ASP A 842 10.53 -32.47 5.02
CA ASP A 842 11.38 -33.65 4.95
C ASP A 842 12.86 -33.27 5.05
N ILE A 843 13.52 -33.57 6.15
CA ILE A 843 14.96 -33.36 6.30
C ILE A 843 15.70 -34.63 5.90
N TYR A 844 16.62 -34.52 4.94
CA TYR A 844 17.63 -35.55 4.73
C TYR A 844 18.66 -35.52 5.87
N ASP A 845 18.89 -36.66 6.51
CA ASP A 845 19.99 -36.87 7.46
C ASP A 845 21.23 -37.32 6.68
N PRO A 846 22.22 -36.43 6.47
CA PRO A 846 23.43 -36.75 5.73
C PRO A 846 24.31 -37.82 6.37
N THR A 847 24.10 -38.14 7.65
CA THR A 847 24.92 -39.11 8.39
C THR A 847 24.36 -40.53 8.34
N THR A 848 23.06 -40.68 8.08
CA THR A 848 22.38 -41.99 8.00
C THR A 848 21.78 -42.28 6.63
N GLY A 849 21.73 -41.29 5.73
CA GLY A 849 21.14 -41.41 4.40
C GLY A 849 19.60 -41.55 4.42
N GLN A 850 18.96 -41.23 5.54
CA GLN A 850 17.51 -41.33 5.72
C GLN A 850 16.83 -39.97 5.60
N ILE A 851 15.61 -39.94 5.06
CA ILE A 851 14.73 -38.77 5.08
C ILE A 851 13.81 -38.88 6.31
N ARG A 852 13.70 -37.80 7.09
CA ARG A 852 12.83 -37.71 8.27
C ARG A 852 12.05 -36.40 8.24
N SER A 853 10.75 -36.42 8.54
CA SER A 853 10.00 -35.18 8.69
C SER A 853 10.47 -34.36 9.90
N ASN A 854 10.67 -33.06 9.70
CA ASN A 854 10.88 -32.10 10.78
C ASN A 854 9.57 -31.76 11.51
N SER A 855 9.66 -30.90 12.52
CA SER A 855 8.51 -30.24 13.16
C SER A 855 7.86 -29.18 12.25
N THR A 856 6.55 -29.02 12.39
CA THR A 856 5.76 -27.91 11.84
C THR A 856 5.99 -26.58 12.55
N ALA A 857 6.75 -26.56 13.66
CA ALA A 857 6.99 -25.37 14.48
C ALA A 857 7.71 -24.23 13.75
N ASP A 858 8.40 -24.49 12.65
CA ASP A 858 9.12 -23.48 11.85
C ASP A 858 8.32 -22.99 10.62
N ILE A 859 7.08 -23.46 10.46
CA ILE A 859 6.21 -23.13 9.33
C ILE A 859 5.34 -21.93 9.68
N ALA A 860 5.49 -20.85 8.92
CA ALA A 860 4.70 -19.64 9.07
C ALA A 860 3.28 -19.84 8.50
N CYS A 861 3.21 -20.33 7.26
CA CYS A 861 1.97 -20.66 6.59
C CYS A 861 2.18 -21.74 5.52
N TRP A 862 1.10 -22.40 5.13
CA TRP A 862 1.08 -23.34 4.03
C TRP A 862 -0.23 -23.25 3.24
N PHE A 863 -0.14 -23.48 1.94
CA PHE A 863 -1.20 -23.30 0.96
C PHE A 863 -1.40 -24.59 0.16
N ILE A 864 -2.65 -24.86 -0.21
CA ILE A 864 -3.00 -26.00 -1.05
C ILE A 864 -3.75 -25.49 -2.28
N ASP A 865 -3.27 -25.90 -3.44
CA ASP A 865 -4.05 -25.96 -4.66
C ASP A 865 -4.71 -27.33 -4.75
N THR A 866 -6.02 -27.40 -4.48
CA THR A 866 -6.79 -28.64 -4.40
C THR A 866 -7.16 -29.24 -5.76
N ASN A 867 -6.88 -28.55 -6.87
CA ASN A 867 -7.14 -29.04 -8.23
C ASN A 867 -6.11 -28.45 -9.20
N TYR A 868 -4.85 -28.79 -8.98
CA TYR A 868 -3.71 -28.17 -9.65
C TYR A 868 -3.63 -28.61 -11.11
N ASN A 869 -3.66 -27.65 -12.03
CA ASN A 869 -3.68 -27.91 -13.47
C ASN A 869 -2.29 -28.01 -14.12
N GLY A 870 -1.21 -27.71 -13.39
CA GLY A 870 0.15 -27.69 -13.94
C GLY A 870 0.50 -26.43 -14.73
N GLU A 871 -0.37 -25.41 -14.72
CA GLU A 871 -0.14 -24.14 -15.43
C GLU A 871 -0.12 -22.94 -14.48
N SER A 872 -0.75 -23.04 -13.30
CA SER A 872 -0.79 -21.98 -12.31
C SER A 872 -1.09 -22.53 -10.94
N PHE A 873 -0.40 -22.02 -9.92
CA PHE A 873 -0.74 -22.30 -8.53
C PHE A 873 -1.82 -21.34 -7.98
N PHE A 874 -3.01 -21.88 -7.71
CA PHE A 874 -4.11 -21.14 -7.07
C PHE A 874 -4.19 -21.46 -5.58
N VAL A 875 -4.14 -20.43 -4.74
CA VAL A 875 -4.32 -20.60 -3.29
C VAL A 875 -5.79 -20.85 -2.98
N ARG A 876 -6.21 -22.12 -2.99
CA ARG A 876 -7.58 -22.55 -2.71
C ARG A 876 -7.80 -22.76 -1.21
N HIS A 877 -6.86 -23.41 -0.53
CA HIS A 877 -6.83 -23.46 0.93
C HIS A 877 -5.59 -22.73 1.47
N ALA A 878 -5.74 -22.06 2.63
CA ALA A 878 -4.65 -21.38 3.31
C ALA A 878 -4.67 -21.63 4.82
N TYR A 879 -3.49 -21.86 5.40
CA TYR A 879 -3.32 -22.21 6.80
C TYR A 879 -2.10 -21.50 7.40
N PHE A 880 -2.19 -21.10 8.68
CA PHE A 880 -1.23 -20.24 9.38
C PHE A 880 -0.81 -20.90 10.70
N THR A 881 0.24 -21.71 10.67
CA THR A 881 0.71 -22.50 11.83
C THR A 881 1.73 -21.75 12.69
N GLY A 882 2.10 -20.52 12.29
CA GLY A 882 3.23 -19.78 12.83
C GLY A 882 3.08 -19.11 14.21
N GLY A 883 1.92 -19.24 14.87
CA GLY A 883 1.62 -18.66 16.20
C GLY A 883 0.90 -17.31 16.16
N ASP A 884 1.05 -16.52 15.09
CA ASP A 884 0.27 -15.31 14.86
C ASP A 884 -1.15 -15.66 14.36
N LYS A 885 -2.15 -14.86 14.74
CA LYS A 885 -3.56 -15.01 14.32
C LYS A 885 -3.98 -13.93 13.31
N PRO A 886 -3.48 -13.95 12.05
CA PRO A 886 -3.74 -12.89 11.07
C PRO A 886 -5.23 -12.60 10.84
N TYR A 887 -6.11 -13.60 10.90
CA TYR A 887 -7.55 -13.44 10.65
C TYR A 887 -8.36 -12.96 11.86
N GLU A 888 -7.74 -12.67 13.02
CA GLU A 888 -8.48 -12.31 14.24
C GLU A 888 -9.45 -11.13 14.03
N LYS A 889 -9.06 -10.10 13.28
CA LYS A 889 -9.94 -8.95 12.97
C LYS A 889 -11.17 -9.34 12.16
N LEU A 890 -11.02 -10.25 11.18
CA LEU A 890 -12.11 -10.78 10.37
C LEU A 890 -13.00 -11.74 11.19
N GLN A 891 -12.39 -12.61 11.99
CA GLN A 891 -13.09 -13.49 12.93
C GLN A 891 -14.01 -12.70 13.86
N ARG A 892 -13.52 -11.61 14.46
CA ARG A 892 -14.34 -10.73 15.32
C ARG A 892 -15.50 -10.07 14.56
N ALA A 893 -15.29 -9.72 13.29
CA ALA A 893 -16.32 -9.07 12.46
C ALA A 893 -17.42 -10.05 12.01
N LEU A 894 -17.05 -11.29 11.73
CA LEU A 894 -17.93 -12.34 11.21
C LEU A 894 -18.38 -13.35 12.30
N LYS A 895 -18.15 -13.04 13.57
CA LYS A 895 -18.45 -13.93 14.72
C LYS A 895 -19.92 -14.38 14.78
N ALA A 896 -20.84 -13.57 14.26
CA ALA A 896 -22.26 -13.92 14.21
C ALA A 896 -22.61 -14.95 13.12
N GLU A 897 -21.70 -15.21 12.17
CA GLU A 897 -21.96 -16.02 10.97
C GLU A 897 -21.04 -17.21 10.78
N VAL A 898 -19.82 -17.13 11.29
CA VAL A 898 -18.82 -18.18 11.20
C VAL A 898 -18.40 -18.53 12.62
N ASP A 899 -18.62 -19.79 12.99
CA ASP A 899 -18.27 -20.29 14.31
C ASP A 899 -16.76 -20.23 14.55
N GLU A 900 -16.37 -20.06 15.82
CA GLU A 900 -14.98 -20.00 16.26
C GLU A 900 -14.21 -21.28 15.90
N ALA A 901 -14.89 -22.44 15.85
CA ALA A 901 -14.32 -23.69 15.38
C ALA A 901 -13.84 -23.63 13.92
N ALA A 902 -14.63 -23.04 13.01
CA ALA A 902 -14.25 -22.92 11.60
C ALA A 902 -13.06 -21.97 11.38
N TRP A 903 -12.94 -20.92 12.21
CA TRP A 903 -11.74 -20.07 12.21
C TRP A 903 -10.51 -20.79 12.76
N ALA A 904 -10.68 -21.68 13.75
CA ALA A 904 -9.59 -22.47 14.32
C ALA A 904 -8.95 -23.41 13.28
N GLU A 905 -9.71 -23.87 12.28
CA GLU A 905 -9.21 -24.70 11.19
C GLU A 905 -8.14 -24.00 10.34
N LEU A 906 -8.16 -22.67 10.22
CA LEU A 906 -7.10 -21.92 9.53
C LEU A 906 -5.75 -21.96 10.25
N TYR A 907 -5.72 -22.41 11.50
CA TYR A 907 -4.51 -22.52 12.32
C TYR A 907 -4.07 -23.98 12.53
N SER A 908 -4.50 -24.85 11.62
CA SER A 908 -4.28 -26.29 11.65
C SER A 908 -3.14 -26.73 10.73
N THR A 909 -2.47 -27.82 11.09
CA THR A 909 -1.59 -28.59 10.19
C THR A 909 -2.39 -29.56 9.32
N LYS A 910 -3.66 -29.78 9.63
CA LYS A 910 -4.58 -30.65 8.91
C LYS A 910 -5.55 -29.84 8.06
N SER A 911 -5.64 -30.19 6.78
CA SER A 911 -6.50 -29.52 5.81
C SER A 911 -7.98 -29.78 6.09
N ARG A 912 -8.83 -28.94 5.52
CA ARG A 912 -10.25 -29.23 5.35
C ARG A 912 -10.41 -30.36 4.32
N PRO A 913 -11.43 -31.22 4.44
CA PRO A 913 -11.73 -32.22 3.41
C PRO A 913 -12.18 -31.54 2.11
N PHE A 914 -11.62 -31.96 0.98
CA PHE A 914 -11.99 -31.49 -0.35
C PHE A 914 -12.26 -32.66 -1.30
N ASP A 915 -12.96 -32.39 -2.40
CA ASP A 915 -13.31 -33.42 -3.37
C ASP A 915 -12.08 -33.83 -4.21
N ARG A 916 -12.14 -35.02 -4.83
CA ARG A 916 -11.06 -35.49 -5.69
C ARG A 916 -10.85 -34.51 -6.86
N PRO A 917 -9.60 -34.07 -7.14
CA PRO A 917 -9.33 -33.18 -8.25
C PRO A 917 -9.63 -33.85 -9.59
N ASP A 918 -10.29 -33.12 -10.50
CA ASP A 918 -10.53 -33.57 -11.88
C ASP A 918 -9.21 -33.76 -12.65
N THR A 919 -8.20 -32.95 -12.31
CA THR A 919 -6.83 -33.05 -12.86
C THR A 919 -6.06 -34.25 -12.32
N GLY A 920 -6.54 -34.90 -11.24
CA GLY A 920 -5.83 -35.96 -10.54
C GLY A 920 -4.60 -35.50 -9.75
N LYS A 921 -4.36 -34.18 -9.62
CA LYS A 921 -3.20 -33.61 -8.95
C LYS A 921 -3.59 -32.51 -7.96
N ILE A 922 -2.80 -32.39 -6.90
CA ILE A 922 -2.82 -31.25 -5.98
C ILE A 922 -1.41 -30.68 -5.85
N ALA A 923 -1.28 -29.41 -5.48
CA ALA A 923 0.01 -28.82 -5.14
C ALA A 923 -0.02 -28.26 -3.71
N VAL A 924 1.04 -28.49 -2.95
CA VAL A 924 1.19 -27.99 -1.58
C VAL A 924 2.40 -27.09 -1.52
N LYS A 925 2.20 -25.85 -1.06
CA LYS A 925 3.27 -24.87 -0.86
C LYS A 925 3.43 -24.57 0.63
N VAL A 926 4.65 -24.59 1.13
CA VAL A 926 5.00 -24.36 2.54
C VAL A 926 5.97 -23.19 2.62
N ILE A 927 5.73 -22.30 3.58
CA ILE A 927 6.48 -21.06 3.76
C ILE A 927 6.94 -20.95 5.20
N ASN A 928 8.25 -20.84 5.40
CA ASN A 928 8.85 -20.75 6.72
C ASN A 928 8.90 -19.30 7.26
N HIS A 929 9.33 -19.13 8.50
CA HIS A 929 9.47 -17.80 9.13
C HIS A 929 10.58 -16.91 8.57
N TYR A 930 11.41 -17.42 7.66
CA TYR A 930 12.45 -16.68 6.96
C TYR A 930 12.00 -16.25 5.55
N GLY A 931 10.78 -16.60 5.15
CA GLY A 931 10.26 -16.33 3.80
C GLY A 931 10.81 -17.27 2.73
N ASP A 932 11.43 -18.39 3.11
CA ASP A 932 11.71 -19.46 2.14
C ASP A 932 10.42 -20.21 1.84
N GLU A 933 10.24 -20.54 0.56
CA GLU A 933 9.04 -21.17 0.03
C GLU A 933 9.44 -22.46 -0.69
N VAL A 934 8.67 -23.53 -0.49
CA VAL A 934 8.80 -24.78 -1.27
C VAL A 934 7.43 -25.24 -1.68
N LEU A 935 7.33 -25.71 -2.91
CA LEU A 935 6.14 -26.32 -3.47
C LEU A 935 6.43 -27.77 -3.86
N LYS A 936 5.45 -28.64 -3.68
CA LYS A 936 5.47 -30.03 -4.14
C LYS A 936 4.11 -30.43 -4.69
N VAL A 937 4.12 -31.14 -5.82
CA VAL A 937 2.92 -31.66 -6.46
C VAL A 937 2.71 -33.10 -6.02
N PHE A 938 1.46 -33.49 -5.81
CA PHE A 938 1.07 -34.83 -5.39
C PHE A 938 0.00 -35.36 -6.33
N GLY A 939 0.17 -36.61 -6.77
CA GLY A 939 -0.87 -37.35 -7.48
C GLY A 939 -1.92 -37.91 -6.53
N VAL A 940 -3.14 -38.04 -7.03
CA VAL A 940 -4.28 -38.61 -6.30
C VAL A 940 -4.74 -39.91 -6.96
N ALA A 941 -4.86 -40.98 -6.17
CA ALA A 941 -5.26 -42.32 -6.62
C ALA A 941 -6.72 -42.40 -7.05
#